data_AF-A0A161SCH0-F1
#
_entry.id   AF-A0A161SCH0-F1
#
_cell.length_a   1.000
_cell.length_b   1.000
_cell.length_c   1.000
_cell.angle_alpha   90.00
_cell.angle_beta   90.00
_cell.angle_gamma   90.00
#
_symmetry.space_group_name_H-M   'P 1'
#
loop_
_entity.id
_entity.type
_entity.pdbx_description
1 polymer ?
#
loop_
_entity_poly.entity_id
_entity_poly.type
_entity_poly.pdbx_seq_one_letter_code
_entity_poly.pdbx_strand_id
1 'polypeptide(L)'
;MLCFSVTYGQVNKTVGTRITDVTTDKALRTNAILDLESTSKGFFLPRMTTLQRDAIKKEMGKDNGLAVYNIDNDCVEYWSEQASKWMSLCGTLPPAKLDLAEDSCQSISFSGFDMSDGKPLLQQGVSLNPTKQYMVVRLKVNQVGTYTISASSQNGYFFSGEGQFQAIGTYEVILKGMGTPVKGYDQNGAVKGDKLQFIVNGIDSKVCIDTELLVKPADLDFIINKALYKAKGTYNVGVAASLKKGNSIEIDIKVNAAGQAIVTATNKTLGLTFMASKKIDSNDTKLVLELVEGENIPKQNDSGVYELDFEVNTKKPAETINNSKAQVEVEKTQIKAIYEDVNLGKEPYYQGDKLNVNHTIELPFKVINSGKTSLSLSNGQELMFKSDNIMLSMPSDDNPTQLVQFSAVKGVTLPNTDSVKLTLKADAKYFEIVDGDVYNLPLDKKPVAYIIDCNSVKSNRGAIPYNQPIGDSYYITAKVNVTVVGEYEINTTMEVDGIIFSTTKDGVKQVFTKTGTQEVTLYAVDKTIVPTNRGEYSVNLKANDKSEIYCSGIKVKVGYQDINILLLKSDPDNQSLEALFFTGKNKDGQSRFGENGVFAETGTVNVTTYDLYNNNTELIRNTIAKDIRAKKYNFIMTIGEYGIRAIDKNITDALYDYTINNDGIFLMLTTFYHYNNNVTKNYIDAVTEYIISIGAFQSKEGLELIKKFNQGKDVVLTNYATDRDYNMTVHDFSNPLTSVKKGYEYHRLSGTKYKNIHWYYAPDIGNRLTLNAEGTRYKAIVTDRKKLDRGLVFTHRDYPNLIWAPVGSSWFSGLLNKNGQADDKTGEPYKEDYNGRIPIETDTAPFATNLYIELISRLANK
;
A
#
# COMPACT_ATOMS: atom_id res chain seq x y z
N MET A 1 -42.12 -41.63 14.05
CA MET A 1 -41.07 -42.25 13.21
C MET A 1 -41.16 -41.59 11.84
N LEU A 2 -40.39 -40.52 11.62
CA LEU A 2 -40.34 -39.74 10.38
C LEU A 2 -39.09 -40.20 9.60
N CYS A 3 -39.30 -40.76 8.42
CA CYS A 3 -38.22 -41.27 7.56
C CYS A 3 -37.80 -40.14 6.60
N PHE A 4 -36.57 -39.64 6.74
CA PHE A 4 -35.94 -38.75 5.76
C PHE A 4 -35.41 -39.59 4.60
N SER A 5 -35.98 -39.42 3.41
CA SER A 5 -35.41 -39.92 2.16
C SER A 5 -34.55 -38.84 1.50
N VAL A 6 -33.23 -39.07 1.44
CA VAL A 6 -32.29 -38.28 0.64
C VAL A 6 -32.30 -38.83 -0.78
N THR A 7 -32.70 -38.02 -1.76
CA THR A 7 -32.58 -38.34 -3.19
C THR A 7 -31.28 -37.79 -3.75
N TYR A 8 -30.37 -38.67 -4.19
CA TYR A 8 -29.25 -38.31 -5.07
C TYR A 8 -29.75 -38.20 -6.51
N GLY A 9 -29.67 -37.01 -7.10
CA GLY A 9 -29.88 -36.83 -8.54
C GLY A 9 -28.66 -37.33 -9.31
N GLN A 10 -28.76 -38.50 -9.94
CA GLN A 10 -27.74 -39.03 -10.84
C GLN A 10 -27.85 -38.31 -12.20
N VAL A 11 -26.88 -37.45 -12.52
CA VAL A 11 -26.80 -36.83 -13.85
C VAL A 11 -26.28 -37.89 -14.84
N ASN A 12 -27.14 -38.32 -15.77
CA ASN A 12 -26.73 -39.19 -16.88
C ASN A 12 -25.65 -38.49 -17.70
N LYS A 13 -24.42 -39.02 -17.68
CA LYS A 13 -23.32 -38.54 -18.53
C LYS A 13 -23.60 -38.96 -19.98
N THR A 14 -23.66 -38.00 -20.89
CA THR A 14 -23.71 -38.22 -22.34
C THR A 14 -22.47 -38.99 -22.80
N VAL A 15 -22.64 -39.97 -23.70
CA VAL A 15 -21.55 -40.84 -24.17
C VAL A 15 -20.71 -40.10 -25.24
N GLY A 16 -19.75 -39.29 -24.80
CA GLY A 16 -18.79 -38.59 -25.68
C GLY A 16 -18.30 -37.26 -25.10
N THR A 17 -17.33 -36.65 -25.78
CA THR A 17 -16.68 -35.40 -25.33
C THR A 17 -16.76 -34.34 -26.42
N ARG A 18 -17.20 -33.14 -26.05
CA ARG A 18 -17.11 -31.95 -26.89
C ARG A 18 -16.06 -31.00 -26.32
N ILE A 19 -15.17 -30.47 -27.16
CA ILE A 19 -14.18 -29.45 -26.79
C ILE A 19 -14.45 -28.20 -27.64
N THR A 20 -14.69 -27.06 -26.99
CA THR A 20 -15.07 -25.81 -27.66
C THR A 20 -14.51 -24.57 -26.96
N ASP A 21 -14.16 -23.53 -27.71
CA ASP A 21 -13.79 -22.20 -27.19
C ASP A 21 -14.94 -21.19 -27.23
N VAL A 22 -16.11 -21.61 -27.71
CA VAL A 22 -17.34 -20.82 -27.79
C VAL A 22 -18.15 -20.98 -26.49
N THR A 23 -18.62 -19.87 -25.91
CA THR A 23 -19.29 -19.82 -24.58
C THR A 23 -20.76 -20.28 -24.58
N THR A 24 -21.35 -20.54 -25.75
CA THR A 24 -22.72 -21.04 -25.88
C THR A 24 -22.75 -22.56 -25.76
N ASP A 25 -23.53 -23.06 -24.81
CA ASP A 25 -23.70 -24.50 -24.60
C ASP A 25 -24.49 -25.11 -25.78
N LYS A 26 -23.87 -26.03 -26.53
CA LYS A 26 -24.45 -26.73 -27.68
C LYS A 26 -24.31 -28.24 -27.47
N ALA A 27 -25.35 -28.99 -27.83
CA ALA A 27 -25.36 -30.45 -27.70
C ALA A 27 -24.23 -31.12 -28.50
N LEU A 28 -23.66 -32.19 -27.94
CA LEU A 28 -22.73 -33.09 -28.63
C LEU A 28 -23.41 -33.66 -29.89
N ARG A 29 -22.72 -33.67 -31.03
CA ARG A 29 -23.24 -34.33 -32.23
C ARG A 29 -23.45 -35.83 -31.98
N THR A 30 -24.64 -36.33 -32.30
CA THR A 30 -25.07 -37.71 -32.00
C THR A 30 -24.29 -38.80 -32.72
N ASN A 31 -23.54 -38.44 -33.77
CA ASN A 31 -22.68 -39.34 -34.53
C ASN A 31 -21.18 -39.19 -34.20
N ALA A 32 -20.81 -38.43 -33.16
CA ALA A 32 -19.42 -38.18 -32.79
C ALA A 32 -19.14 -38.56 -31.33
N ILE A 33 -18.11 -39.39 -31.11
CA ILE A 33 -17.58 -39.67 -29.77
C ILE A 33 -16.69 -38.50 -29.30
N LEU A 34 -16.05 -37.79 -30.23
CA LEU A 34 -15.27 -36.56 -29.99
C LEU A 34 -15.72 -35.47 -30.98
N ASP A 35 -16.20 -34.34 -30.47
CA ASP A 35 -16.65 -33.18 -31.24
C ASP A 35 -15.76 -31.96 -30.92
N LEU A 36 -15.03 -31.44 -31.92
CA LEU A 36 -14.13 -30.30 -31.76
C LEU A 36 -14.71 -29.11 -32.54
N GLU A 37 -15.13 -28.04 -31.84
CA GLU A 37 -15.65 -26.81 -32.44
C GLU A 37 -14.83 -25.62 -31.96
N SER A 38 -14.17 -24.89 -32.87
CA SER A 38 -13.48 -23.65 -32.51
C SER A 38 -13.58 -22.64 -33.64
N THR A 39 -13.69 -21.36 -33.28
CA THR A 39 -13.63 -20.25 -34.24
C THR A 39 -12.22 -19.68 -34.41
N SER A 40 -11.26 -20.11 -33.58
CA SER A 40 -9.92 -19.53 -33.51
C SER A 40 -8.76 -20.54 -33.46
N LYS A 41 -9.04 -21.85 -33.32
CA LYS A 41 -8.05 -22.92 -33.09
C LYS A 41 -8.31 -24.13 -34.00
N GLY A 42 -7.23 -24.82 -34.38
CA GLY A 42 -7.26 -26.06 -35.17
C GLY A 42 -6.95 -27.32 -34.37
N PHE A 43 -6.96 -28.49 -35.03
CA PHE A 43 -6.61 -29.79 -34.44
C PHE A 43 -5.29 -30.32 -35.03
N PHE A 44 -4.29 -30.59 -34.18
CA PHE A 44 -3.07 -31.26 -34.58
C PHE A 44 -3.22 -32.78 -34.47
N LEU A 45 -3.15 -33.47 -35.60
CA LEU A 45 -2.90 -34.92 -35.64
C LEU A 45 -1.49 -35.22 -35.10
N PRO A 46 -1.24 -36.44 -34.59
CA PRO A 46 0.12 -36.89 -34.28
C PRO A 46 1.06 -36.66 -35.47
N ARG A 47 2.09 -35.84 -35.26
CA ARG A 47 3.05 -35.44 -36.29
C ARG A 47 4.29 -36.32 -36.20
N MET A 48 4.68 -36.94 -37.30
CA MET A 48 5.80 -37.88 -37.32
C MET A 48 6.44 -37.98 -38.71
N THR A 49 7.71 -38.37 -38.77
CA THR A 49 8.38 -38.72 -40.04
C THR A 49 7.82 -40.02 -40.61
N THR A 50 8.07 -40.28 -41.89
CA THR A 50 7.75 -41.54 -42.59
C THR A 50 8.33 -42.73 -41.85
N LEU A 51 9.56 -42.62 -41.34
CA LEU A 51 10.26 -43.67 -40.61
C LEU A 51 9.57 -43.96 -39.26
N GLN A 52 9.15 -42.93 -38.54
CA GLN A 52 8.42 -43.08 -37.27
C GLN A 52 7.01 -43.63 -37.50
N ARG A 53 6.33 -43.21 -38.56
CA ARG A 53 5.03 -43.74 -38.99
C ARG A 53 5.12 -45.22 -39.33
N ASP A 54 6.15 -45.63 -40.05
CA ASP A 54 6.33 -47.03 -40.45
C ASP A 54 6.76 -47.94 -39.30
N ALA A 55 7.34 -47.36 -38.24
CA ALA A 55 7.65 -48.07 -36.99
C ALA A 55 6.41 -48.37 -36.12
N ILE A 56 5.22 -47.81 -36.45
CA ILE A 56 3.97 -48.16 -35.77
C ILE A 56 3.65 -49.64 -36.04
N LYS A 57 3.67 -50.45 -34.98
CA LYS A 57 3.23 -51.85 -35.03
C LYS A 57 1.73 -51.87 -35.31
N LYS A 58 1.35 -52.30 -36.50
CA LYS A 58 -0.05 -52.35 -36.94
C LYS A 58 -0.68 -53.67 -36.51
N GLU A 59 -1.81 -53.61 -35.81
CA GLU A 59 -2.68 -54.75 -35.55
C GLU A 59 -3.82 -54.76 -36.59
N MET A 60 -3.85 -55.80 -37.43
CA MET A 60 -4.92 -55.98 -38.42
C MET A 60 -6.29 -56.03 -37.71
N GLY A 61 -7.25 -55.24 -38.21
CA GLY A 61 -8.60 -55.09 -37.66
C GLY A 61 -8.81 -53.98 -36.62
N LYS A 62 -7.75 -53.41 -36.00
CA LYS A 62 -7.91 -52.34 -34.98
C LYS A 62 -7.45 -50.95 -35.45
N ASP A 63 -6.50 -50.91 -36.36
CA ASP A 63 -5.86 -49.65 -36.78
C ASP A 63 -6.43 -49.10 -38.12
N ASN A 64 -7.50 -49.70 -38.65
CA ASN A 64 -8.12 -49.21 -39.89
C ASN A 64 -8.68 -47.79 -39.68
N GLY A 65 -8.22 -46.84 -40.49
CA GLY A 65 -8.55 -45.42 -40.32
C GLY A 65 -7.68 -44.65 -39.32
N LEU A 66 -6.62 -45.26 -38.77
CA LEU A 66 -5.61 -44.57 -37.98
C LEU A 66 -4.98 -43.46 -38.82
N ALA A 67 -5.07 -42.20 -38.38
CA ALA A 67 -4.61 -41.03 -39.12
C ALA A 67 -3.44 -40.32 -38.42
N VAL A 68 -2.47 -39.88 -39.21
CA VAL A 68 -1.28 -39.12 -38.76
C VAL A 68 -1.00 -37.98 -39.73
N TYR A 69 -0.22 -37.00 -39.29
CA TYR A 69 0.38 -36.02 -40.19
C TYR A 69 1.84 -36.39 -40.43
N ASN A 70 2.17 -36.81 -41.66
CA ASN A 70 3.53 -37.13 -42.03
C ASN A 70 4.29 -35.86 -42.40
N ILE A 71 5.30 -35.50 -41.61
CA ILE A 71 6.07 -34.26 -41.81
C ILE A 71 7.08 -34.34 -42.95
N ASP A 72 7.45 -35.54 -43.42
CA ASP A 72 8.35 -35.69 -44.57
C ASP A 72 7.59 -35.44 -45.89
N ASN A 73 6.33 -35.83 -45.94
CA ASN A 73 5.46 -35.71 -47.12
C ASN A 73 4.47 -34.53 -47.02
N ASP A 74 4.54 -33.75 -45.93
CA ASP A 74 3.64 -32.66 -45.56
C ASP A 74 2.14 -32.98 -45.75
N CYS A 75 1.73 -34.18 -45.33
CA CYS A 75 0.41 -34.69 -45.68
C CYS A 75 -0.25 -35.54 -44.57
N VAL A 76 -1.58 -35.49 -44.53
CA VAL A 76 -2.39 -36.44 -43.74
C VAL A 76 -2.42 -37.80 -44.42
N GLU A 77 -1.98 -38.81 -43.68
CA GLU A 77 -1.99 -40.20 -44.12
C GLU A 77 -2.83 -41.03 -43.16
N TYR A 78 -3.54 -42.02 -43.71
CA TYR A 78 -4.32 -42.98 -42.91
C TYR A 78 -3.97 -44.42 -43.27
N TRP A 79 -4.01 -45.32 -42.28
CA TRP A 79 -3.83 -46.74 -42.53
C TRP A 79 -5.09 -47.31 -43.18
N SER A 80 -4.94 -47.85 -44.40
CA SER A 80 -6.00 -48.58 -45.08
C SER A 80 -5.75 -50.07 -44.96
N GLU A 81 -6.64 -50.77 -44.27
CA GLU A 81 -6.59 -52.22 -44.17
C GLU A 81 -6.79 -52.89 -45.54
N GLN A 82 -7.72 -52.38 -46.36
CA GLN A 82 -8.01 -52.90 -47.70
C GLN A 82 -6.81 -52.85 -48.64
N ALA A 83 -6.00 -51.78 -48.58
CA ALA A 83 -4.81 -51.63 -49.41
C ALA A 83 -3.53 -52.16 -48.73
N SER A 84 -3.64 -52.59 -47.46
CA SER A 84 -2.54 -52.99 -46.58
C SER A 84 -1.36 -52.01 -46.60
N LYS A 85 -1.65 -50.70 -46.68
CA LYS A 85 -0.65 -49.63 -46.76
C LYS A 85 -1.19 -48.31 -46.21
N TRP A 86 -0.27 -47.40 -45.92
CA TRP A 86 -0.61 -45.99 -45.67
C TRP A 86 -1.12 -45.35 -46.97
N MET A 87 -2.30 -44.75 -46.88
CA MET A 87 -2.94 -44.01 -47.96
C MET A 87 -2.83 -42.53 -47.66
N SER A 88 -2.45 -41.75 -48.67
CA SER A 88 -2.37 -40.28 -48.57
C SER A 88 -3.72 -39.66 -48.94
N LEU A 89 -4.17 -38.70 -48.14
CA LEU A 89 -5.36 -37.90 -48.43
C LEU A 89 -5.07 -36.67 -49.30
N CYS A 90 -3.80 -36.38 -49.60
CA CYS A 90 -3.41 -35.22 -50.40
C CYS A 90 -3.39 -35.49 -51.91
N GLY A 91 -3.76 -36.71 -52.36
CA GLY A 91 -4.02 -37.02 -53.78
C GLY A 91 -2.78 -37.14 -54.69
N THR A 92 -1.57 -36.92 -54.18
CA THR A 92 -0.33 -37.00 -54.96
C THR A 92 0.31 -38.39 -54.82
N LEU A 93 0.54 -39.08 -55.96
CA LEU A 93 1.36 -40.28 -56.01
C LEU A 93 2.78 -39.98 -55.47
N PRO A 94 3.43 -40.93 -54.76
CA PRO A 94 4.79 -40.73 -54.27
C PRO A 94 5.76 -40.45 -55.44
N PRO A 95 6.93 -39.85 -55.18
CA PRO A 95 7.95 -39.66 -56.21
C PRO A 95 8.31 -40.99 -56.90
N ALA A 96 8.34 -40.99 -58.22
CA ALA A 96 8.74 -42.14 -59.02
C ALA A 96 10.21 -42.48 -58.77
N LYS A 97 10.58 -43.75 -58.86
CA LYS A 97 11.98 -44.17 -58.88
C LYS A 97 12.46 -44.23 -60.33
N LEU A 98 13.36 -43.33 -60.70
CA LEU A 98 13.73 -43.05 -62.09
C LEU A 98 15.25 -42.97 -62.22
N ASP A 99 15.77 -43.42 -63.36
CA ASP A 99 17.16 -43.19 -63.77
C ASP A 99 17.16 -42.63 -65.22
N LEU A 100 18.15 -41.81 -65.59
CA LEU A 100 18.45 -41.56 -67.01
C LEU A 100 18.92 -42.90 -67.61
N ALA A 101 18.34 -43.34 -68.73
CA ALA A 101 18.79 -44.59 -69.35
C ALA A 101 20.25 -44.44 -69.82
N GLU A 102 21.08 -45.48 -69.69
CA GLU A 102 22.55 -45.41 -69.93
C GLU A 102 22.92 -44.95 -71.36
N ASP A 103 22.03 -45.14 -72.33
CA ASP A 103 22.14 -44.69 -73.73
C ASP A 103 21.52 -43.31 -74.02
N SER A 104 20.92 -42.67 -73.01
CA SER A 104 20.14 -41.44 -73.19
C SER A 104 20.97 -40.24 -73.64
N CYS A 105 22.26 -40.17 -73.26
CA CYS A 105 23.08 -38.97 -73.49
C CYS A 105 23.35 -38.71 -74.97
N GLN A 106 23.38 -39.77 -75.79
CA GLN A 106 23.58 -39.65 -77.24
C GLN A 106 22.27 -39.35 -77.99
N SER A 107 21.13 -39.53 -77.33
CA SER A 107 19.78 -39.32 -77.88
C SER A 107 19.10 -38.04 -77.38
N ILE A 108 19.79 -37.24 -76.55
CA ILE A 108 19.31 -35.91 -76.17
C ILE A 108 19.20 -35.05 -77.43
N SER A 109 18.01 -34.51 -77.67
CA SER A 109 17.76 -33.59 -78.79
C SER A 109 17.31 -32.23 -78.27
N PHE A 110 17.72 -31.19 -78.98
CA PHE A 110 17.36 -29.80 -78.71
C PHE A 110 16.50 -29.27 -79.85
N SER A 111 15.40 -28.61 -79.53
CA SER A 111 14.48 -28.02 -80.49
C SER A 111 14.38 -26.51 -80.28
N GLY A 112 14.33 -25.75 -81.39
CA GLY A 112 14.19 -24.29 -81.38
C GLY A 112 15.46 -23.49 -81.07
N PHE A 113 16.64 -24.11 -81.23
CA PHE A 113 17.94 -23.46 -81.09
C PHE A 113 18.65 -23.38 -82.44
N ASP A 114 19.38 -22.29 -82.67
CA ASP A 114 20.36 -22.24 -83.75
C ASP A 114 21.52 -23.19 -83.42
N MET A 115 22.11 -23.83 -84.44
CA MET A 115 23.18 -24.81 -84.23
C MET A 115 24.53 -24.26 -84.70
N SER A 116 25.56 -24.42 -83.88
CA SER A 116 26.95 -24.06 -84.20
C SER A 116 27.88 -25.14 -83.65
N ASP A 117 28.82 -25.63 -84.47
CA ASP A 117 29.69 -26.78 -84.16
C ASP A 117 28.95 -28.02 -83.63
N GLY A 118 27.74 -28.28 -84.14
CA GLY A 118 26.90 -29.40 -83.71
C GLY A 118 26.26 -29.25 -82.33
N LYS A 119 26.38 -28.08 -81.69
CA LYS A 119 25.78 -27.76 -80.38
C LYS A 119 24.74 -26.63 -80.50
N PRO A 120 23.73 -26.60 -79.62
CA PRO A 120 22.76 -25.50 -79.59
C PRO A 120 23.42 -24.19 -79.11
N LEU A 121 23.05 -23.08 -79.76
CA LEU A 121 23.58 -21.74 -79.52
C LEU A 121 22.55 -20.85 -78.85
N LEU A 122 22.97 -20.22 -77.75
CA LEU A 122 22.23 -19.22 -76.98
C LEU A 122 22.86 -17.84 -77.16
N GLN A 123 22.08 -16.79 -76.88
CA GLN A 123 22.53 -15.40 -76.89
C GLN A 123 22.50 -14.83 -75.46
N GLN A 124 23.62 -14.27 -75.00
CA GLN A 124 23.70 -13.58 -73.71
C GLN A 124 22.65 -12.45 -73.66
N GLY A 125 21.90 -12.38 -72.55
CA GLY A 125 20.88 -11.36 -72.30
C GLY A 125 19.54 -11.61 -73.01
N VAL A 126 19.37 -12.72 -73.74
CA VAL A 126 18.10 -13.09 -74.37
C VAL A 126 17.45 -14.24 -73.62
N SER A 127 16.24 -14.03 -73.10
CA SER A 127 15.48 -15.06 -72.39
C SER A 127 15.09 -16.20 -73.31
N LEU A 128 15.16 -17.44 -72.79
CA LEU A 128 14.66 -18.62 -73.49
C LEU A 128 13.12 -18.56 -73.59
N ASN A 129 12.59 -19.08 -74.69
CA ASN A 129 11.15 -19.20 -74.92
C ASN A 129 10.69 -20.66 -74.70
N PRO A 130 10.00 -20.98 -73.59
CA PRO A 130 9.67 -22.37 -73.23
C PRO A 130 8.70 -23.07 -74.19
N THR A 131 8.04 -22.33 -75.11
CA THR A 131 7.16 -22.92 -76.15
C THR A 131 7.89 -23.30 -77.43
N LYS A 132 9.08 -22.73 -77.66
CA LYS A 132 9.88 -22.97 -78.87
C LYS A 132 11.18 -23.71 -78.55
N GLN A 133 11.76 -23.42 -77.40
CA GLN A 133 13.07 -23.88 -76.95
C GLN A 133 12.92 -24.92 -75.84
N TYR A 134 13.16 -26.17 -76.18
CA TYR A 134 13.05 -27.30 -75.27
C TYR A 134 14.03 -28.40 -75.64
N MET A 135 14.34 -29.26 -74.69
CA MET A 135 15.14 -30.46 -74.90
C MET A 135 14.34 -31.72 -74.58
N VAL A 136 14.61 -32.81 -75.28
CA VAL A 136 13.96 -34.10 -75.07
C VAL A 136 14.98 -35.07 -74.48
N VAL A 137 14.61 -35.72 -73.37
CA VAL A 137 15.45 -36.71 -72.69
C VAL A 137 14.68 -38.00 -72.46
N ARG A 138 15.38 -39.13 -72.45
CA ARG A 138 14.79 -40.46 -72.15
C ARG A 138 14.99 -40.82 -70.68
N LEU A 139 13.91 -41.22 -70.01
CA LEU A 139 13.91 -41.67 -68.62
C LEU A 139 13.45 -43.12 -68.53
N LYS A 140 14.17 -43.92 -67.72
CA LYS A 140 13.78 -45.27 -67.35
C LYS A 140 13.05 -45.24 -66.01
N VAL A 141 11.78 -45.61 -66.02
CA VAL A 141 10.88 -45.61 -64.85
C VAL A 141 10.91 -46.99 -64.21
N ASN A 142 11.44 -47.09 -62.99
CA ASN A 142 11.52 -48.33 -62.22
C ASN A 142 10.38 -48.47 -61.18
N GLN A 143 9.68 -47.37 -60.87
CA GLN A 143 8.50 -47.34 -60.01
C GLN A 143 7.57 -46.19 -60.43
N VAL A 144 6.26 -46.45 -60.51
CA VAL A 144 5.23 -45.44 -60.84
C VAL A 144 5.20 -44.33 -59.80
N GLY A 145 4.89 -43.10 -60.22
CA GLY A 145 4.92 -41.93 -59.34
C GLY A 145 5.04 -40.62 -60.09
N THR A 146 5.12 -39.52 -59.33
CA THR A 146 5.39 -38.18 -59.86
C THR A 146 6.88 -38.00 -60.16
N TYR A 147 7.22 -37.18 -61.14
CA TYR A 147 8.61 -36.86 -61.43
C TYR A 147 8.83 -35.37 -61.60
N THR A 148 10.01 -34.92 -61.19
CA THR A 148 10.60 -33.64 -61.57
C THR A 148 11.98 -33.92 -62.12
N ILE A 149 12.33 -33.23 -63.19
CA ILE A 149 13.67 -33.28 -63.78
C ILE A 149 14.05 -31.87 -64.21
N SER A 150 15.28 -31.51 -63.92
CA SER A 150 15.86 -30.27 -64.40
C SER A 150 17.26 -30.50 -64.95
N ALA A 151 17.67 -29.63 -65.87
CA ALA A 151 19.03 -29.54 -66.37
C ALA A 151 19.45 -28.07 -66.28
N SER A 152 20.36 -27.74 -65.37
CA SER A 152 20.70 -26.36 -65.04
C SER A 152 22.14 -26.01 -65.41
N SER A 153 22.34 -24.75 -65.77
CA SER A 153 23.66 -24.11 -65.91
C SER A 153 23.83 -23.08 -64.79
N GLN A 154 25.09 -22.80 -64.39
CA GLN A 154 25.40 -21.70 -63.48
C GLN A 154 25.24 -20.32 -64.14
N ASN A 155 24.87 -20.28 -65.43
CA ASN A 155 24.81 -19.07 -66.23
C ASN A 155 23.39 -18.50 -66.40
N GLY A 156 22.49 -18.74 -65.44
CA GLY A 156 21.19 -18.04 -65.36
C GLY A 156 20.06 -18.58 -66.24
N TYR A 157 20.23 -19.77 -66.83
CA TYR A 157 19.16 -20.49 -67.53
C TYR A 157 19.16 -21.98 -67.16
N PHE A 158 18.00 -22.63 -67.34
CA PHE A 158 17.81 -24.05 -67.05
C PHE A 158 16.70 -24.64 -67.92
N PHE A 159 16.60 -25.96 -67.92
CA PHE A 159 15.51 -26.73 -68.52
C PHE A 159 14.79 -27.49 -67.42
N SER A 160 13.45 -27.57 -67.47
CA SER A 160 12.69 -28.38 -66.52
C SER A 160 11.49 -29.07 -67.12
N GLY A 161 11.14 -30.22 -66.54
CA GLY A 161 9.96 -31.00 -66.87
C GLY A 161 9.43 -31.69 -65.61
N GLU A 162 8.11 -31.82 -65.54
CA GLU A 162 7.43 -32.50 -64.45
C GLU A 162 6.21 -33.26 -64.98
N GLY A 163 5.78 -34.27 -64.23
CA GLY A 163 4.60 -35.05 -64.58
C GLY A 163 4.44 -36.29 -63.72
N GLN A 164 3.73 -37.28 -64.24
CA GLN A 164 3.49 -38.55 -63.56
C GLN A 164 3.60 -39.73 -64.53
N PHE A 165 4.17 -40.83 -64.05
CA PHE A 165 4.21 -42.10 -64.77
C PHE A 165 3.19 -43.06 -64.17
N GLN A 166 2.31 -43.59 -65.02
CA GLN A 166 1.26 -44.56 -64.64
C GLN A 166 1.67 -46.02 -64.87
N ALA A 167 2.82 -46.25 -65.53
CA ALA A 167 3.39 -47.57 -65.75
C ALA A 167 4.94 -47.53 -65.76
N ILE A 168 5.56 -48.69 -65.55
CA ILE A 168 7.01 -48.91 -65.63
C ILE A 168 7.41 -49.01 -67.12
N GLY A 169 8.50 -48.37 -67.51
CA GLY A 169 8.97 -48.35 -68.91
C GLY A 169 9.97 -47.22 -69.18
N THR A 170 10.40 -47.10 -70.44
CA THR A 170 11.24 -45.99 -70.91
C THR A 170 10.38 -44.96 -71.62
N TYR A 171 10.47 -43.70 -71.22
CA TYR A 171 9.65 -42.61 -71.76
C TYR A 171 10.52 -41.43 -72.21
N GLU A 172 10.10 -40.77 -73.28
CA GLU A 172 10.64 -39.47 -73.69
C GLU A 172 9.91 -38.36 -72.94
N VAL A 173 10.67 -37.46 -72.31
CA VAL A 173 10.13 -36.31 -71.58
C VAL A 173 10.71 -35.02 -72.15
N ILE A 174 9.87 -34.00 -72.21
CA ILE A 174 10.21 -32.67 -72.73
C ILE A 174 10.56 -31.77 -71.57
N LEU A 175 11.77 -31.21 -71.58
CA LEU A 175 12.22 -30.21 -70.63
C LEU A 175 12.19 -28.83 -71.31
N LYS A 176 11.35 -27.93 -70.80
CA LYS A 176 11.18 -26.58 -71.36
C LYS A 176 12.31 -25.67 -70.87
N GLY A 177 12.91 -24.92 -71.79
CA GLY A 177 13.98 -23.98 -71.47
C GLY A 177 13.44 -22.67 -70.89
N MET A 178 14.05 -22.21 -69.79
CA MET A 178 13.70 -20.99 -69.08
C MET A 178 14.96 -20.25 -68.60
N GLY A 179 14.81 -18.96 -68.31
CA GLY A 179 15.89 -18.10 -67.83
C GLY A 179 16.61 -17.35 -68.96
N THR A 180 17.62 -16.55 -68.59
CA THR A 180 18.36 -15.66 -69.49
C THR A 180 19.85 -15.86 -69.26
N PRO A 181 20.63 -16.26 -70.28
CA PRO A 181 22.07 -16.43 -70.13
C PRO A 181 22.75 -15.12 -69.72
N VAL A 182 23.51 -15.13 -68.62
CA VAL A 182 24.10 -13.91 -68.03
C VAL A 182 25.47 -13.56 -68.61
N LYS A 183 26.27 -14.57 -68.97
CA LYS A 183 27.65 -14.45 -69.44
C LYS A 183 27.82 -15.14 -70.79
N GLY A 184 28.37 -14.46 -71.79
CA GLY A 184 28.83 -15.10 -73.03
C GLY A 184 30.28 -15.58 -72.93
N TYR A 185 30.65 -16.56 -73.75
CA TYR A 185 32.02 -17.08 -73.83
C TYR A 185 32.67 -16.74 -75.18
N ASP A 186 34.00 -16.60 -75.18
CA ASP A 186 34.77 -16.39 -76.40
C ASP A 186 34.82 -17.70 -77.21
N GLN A 187 34.36 -17.64 -78.47
CA GLN A 187 34.28 -18.81 -79.35
C GLN A 187 35.66 -19.41 -79.71
N ASN A 188 36.76 -18.71 -79.39
CA ASN A 188 38.14 -19.15 -79.65
C ASN A 188 38.93 -19.57 -78.39
N GLY A 189 38.32 -19.55 -77.20
CA GLY A 189 39.01 -19.78 -75.91
C GLY A 189 38.93 -21.22 -75.34
N ALA A 190 39.44 -21.40 -74.11
CA ALA A 190 39.53 -22.69 -73.40
C ALA A 190 38.18 -23.23 -72.86
N VAL A 191 37.16 -22.38 -72.72
CA VAL A 191 35.79 -22.76 -72.31
C VAL A 191 34.85 -22.45 -73.46
N LYS A 192 34.31 -23.49 -74.09
CA LYS A 192 33.49 -23.36 -75.31
C LYS A 192 32.00 -23.23 -75.04
N GLY A 193 31.52 -23.57 -73.85
CA GLY A 193 30.09 -23.52 -73.51
C GLY A 193 29.80 -23.94 -72.06
N ASP A 194 28.53 -23.83 -71.68
CA ASP A 194 28.02 -24.20 -70.37
C ASP A 194 27.67 -25.69 -70.31
N LYS A 195 28.23 -26.41 -69.33
CA LYS A 195 27.83 -27.79 -69.02
C LYS A 195 26.52 -27.81 -68.24
N LEU A 196 25.63 -28.73 -68.59
CA LEU A 196 24.38 -28.94 -67.86
C LEU A 196 24.55 -29.98 -66.75
N GLN A 197 24.09 -29.64 -65.55
CA GLN A 197 23.90 -30.60 -64.47
C GLN A 197 22.43 -31.05 -64.46
N PHE A 198 22.21 -32.35 -64.63
CA PHE A 198 20.90 -32.96 -64.53
C PHE A 198 20.56 -33.31 -63.08
N ILE A 199 19.34 -33.00 -62.67
CA ILE A 199 18.78 -33.31 -61.36
C ILE A 199 17.46 -34.01 -61.59
N VAL A 200 17.32 -35.25 -61.10
CA VAL A 200 16.10 -36.05 -61.22
C VAL A 200 15.54 -36.27 -59.81
N ASN A 201 14.31 -35.85 -59.58
CA ASN A 201 13.64 -35.90 -58.26
C ASN A 201 14.51 -35.33 -57.13
N GLY A 202 15.24 -34.25 -57.40
CA GLY A 202 16.11 -33.58 -56.43
C GLY A 202 17.49 -34.21 -56.23
N ILE A 203 17.85 -35.25 -56.99
CA ILE A 203 19.16 -35.94 -56.89
C ILE A 203 20.00 -35.66 -58.15
N ASP A 204 21.26 -35.25 -57.95
CA ASP A 204 22.22 -35.05 -59.03
C ASP A 204 22.45 -36.35 -59.82
N SER A 205 22.23 -36.28 -61.12
CA SER A 205 22.55 -37.37 -62.03
C SER A 205 24.06 -37.47 -62.26
N LYS A 206 24.58 -38.69 -62.21
CA LYS A 206 25.96 -39.04 -62.61
C LYS A 206 26.09 -39.38 -64.10
N VAL A 207 24.99 -39.34 -64.84
CA VAL A 207 24.89 -39.69 -66.27
C VAL A 207 24.60 -38.40 -67.06
N CYS A 208 25.16 -38.29 -68.27
CA CYS A 208 25.03 -37.13 -69.19
C CYS A 208 25.69 -35.80 -68.74
N ILE A 209 26.76 -35.89 -67.95
CA ILE A 209 27.50 -34.74 -67.37
C ILE A 209 28.28 -33.87 -68.36
N ASP A 210 28.44 -34.32 -69.62
CA ASP A 210 29.18 -33.60 -70.67
C ASP A 210 28.26 -32.93 -71.70
N THR A 211 26.95 -32.84 -71.40
CA THR A 211 26.01 -32.10 -72.25
C THR A 211 26.30 -30.60 -72.17
N GLU A 212 26.59 -29.96 -73.30
CA GLU A 212 27.10 -28.58 -73.36
C GLU A 212 26.28 -27.68 -74.31
N LEU A 213 26.06 -26.42 -73.93
CA LEU A 213 25.40 -25.39 -74.74
C LEU A 213 26.33 -24.18 -74.94
N LEU A 214 26.34 -23.59 -76.13
CA LEU A 214 27.16 -22.42 -76.45
C LEU A 214 26.42 -21.12 -76.09
N VAL A 215 27.11 -20.10 -75.56
CA VAL A 215 26.51 -18.77 -75.28
C VAL A 215 27.32 -17.66 -75.95
N LYS A 216 26.74 -17.01 -76.97
CA LYS A 216 27.35 -15.87 -77.66
C LYS A 216 27.29 -14.60 -76.79
N PRO A 217 28.40 -13.84 -76.63
CA PRO A 217 28.40 -12.56 -75.90
C PRO A 217 27.48 -11.49 -76.50
N ALA A 218 26.97 -10.56 -75.69
CA ALA A 218 26.16 -9.43 -76.14
C ALA A 218 27.01 -8.27 -76.70
N ASP A 219 26.46 -7.45 -77.61
CA ASP A 219 27.14 -6.31 -78.26
C ASP A 219 26.97 -4.95 -77.54
N LEU A 220 26.70 -4.96 -76.22
CA LEU A 220 26.42 -3.75 -75.41
C LEU A 220 27.70 -2.94 -75.07
N ASP A 221 27.71 -1.64 -75.37
CA ASP A 221 28.78 -0.69 -75.00
C ASP A 221 28.19 0.71 -74.69
N PHE A 222 28.36 1.19 -73.46
CA PHE A 222 27.99 2.54 -73.03
C PHE A 222 28.91 3.04 -71.91
N ILE A 223 28.85 4.34 -71.63
CA ILE A 223 29.61 5.03 -70.57
C ILE A 223 28.64 5.81 -69.67
N ILE A 224 28.80 5.70 -68.35
CA ILE A 224 28.19 6.61 -67.37
C ILE A 224 29.05 7.87 -67.31
N ASN A 225 28.44 9.03 -67.50
CA ASN A 225 29.17 10.29 -67.45
C ASN A 225 29.74 10.50 -66.05
N LYS A 226 31.03 10.87 -65.97
CA LYS A 226 31.73 11.04 -64.70
C LYS A 226 31.11 12.15 -63.86
N ALA A 227 30.38 11.78 -62.81
CA ALA A 227 29.78 12.70 -61.86
C ALA A 227 29.55 12.03 -60.50
N LEU A 228 29.10 12.83 -59.52
CA LEU A 228 28.53 12.36 -58.26
C LEU A 228 27.01 12.48 -58.33
N TYR A 229 26.34 11.34 -58.47
CA TYR A 229 24.88 11.27 -58.58
C TYR A 229 24.25 11.16 -57.19
N LYS A 230 23.21 11.97 -56.92
CA LYS A 230 22.51 11.97 -55.64
C LYS A 230 21.15 11.30 -55.80
N ALA A 231 20.81 10.42 -54.87
CA ALA A 231 19.47 9.87 -54.77
C ALA A 231 18.45 10.98 -54.45
N LYS A 232 17.37 11.04 -55.22
CA LYS A 232 16.21 11.88 -54.97
C LYS A 232 15.25 11.11 -54.08
N GLY A 233 14.73 11.73 -53.02
CA GLY A 233 13.76 11.07 -52.14
C GLY A 233 13.95 11.38 -50.67
N THR A 234 13.15 10.74 -49.82
CA THR A 234 13.30 10.77 -48.36
C THR A 234 13.58 9.38 -47.84
N TYR A 235 14.68 9.22 -47.10
CA TYR A 235 15.18 7.92 -46.65
C TYR A 235 15.25 7.93 -45.14
N ASN A 236 14.43 7.09 -44.50
CA ASN A 236 14.28 7.05 -43.05
C ASN A 236 14.60 5.64 -42.56
N VAL A 237 15.27 5.55 -41.40
CA VAL A 237 15.72 4.25 -40.87
C VAL A 237 14.51 3.37 -40.52
N GLY A 238 14.54 2.12 -40.95
CA GLY A 238 13.45 1.17 -40.68
C GLY A 238 12.20 1.33 -41.56
N VAL A 239 12.16 2.34 -42.44
CA VAL A 239 11.05 2.54 -43.38
C VAL A 239 11.43 2.02 -44.76
N ALA A 240 10.58 1.17 -45.36
CA ALA A 240 10.81 0.65 -46.70
C ALA A 240 10.77 1.79 -47.72
N ALA A 241 11.94 2.15 -48.24
CA ALA A 241 12.10 3.24 -49.19
C ALA A 241 11.45 2.93 -50.55
N SER A 242 11.30 1.64 -50.90
CA SER A 242 10.66 1.18 -52.14
C SER A 242 9.15 1.49 -52.20
N LEU A 243 8.49 1.71 -51.06
CA LEU A 243 7.06 2.04 -51.00
C LEU A 243 6.78 3.52 -51.29
N LYS A 244 7.80 4.38 -51.21
CA LYS A 244 7.67 5.82 -51.48
C LYS A 244 7.93 6.12 -52.95
N LYS A 245 6.88 6.57 -53.66
CA LYS A 245 6.98 6.99 -55.06
C LYS A 245 7.97 8.16 -55.20
N GLY A 246 8.84 8.09 -56.22
CA GLY A 246 9.80 9.15 -56.56
C GLY A 246 11.23 8.92 -56.05
N ASN A 247 11.45 7.92 -55.19
CA ASN A 247 12.80 7.55 -54.74
C ASN A 247 13.61 6.96 -55.90
N SER A 248 14.64 7.66 -56.37
CA SER A 248 15.38 7.26 -57.58
C SER A 248 16.78 7.89 -57.67
N ILE A 249 17.64 7.31 -58.51
CA ILE A 249 18.90 7.91 -58.93
C ILE A 249 18.85 8.08 -60.45
N GLU A 250 18.95 9.31 -60.93
CA GLU A 250 19.02 9.61 -62.36
C GLU A 250 20.49 9.78 -62.76
N ILE A 251 20.97 8.94 -63.67
CA ILE A 251 22.35 8.99 -64.17
C ILE A 251 22.36 9.39 -65.65
N ASP A 252 23.39 10.14 -66.05
CA ASP A 252 23.62 10.50 -67.44
C ASP A 252 24.52 9.44 -68.11
N ILE A 253 24.11 8.97 -69.28
CA ILE A 253 24.82 7.94 -70.05
C ILE A 253 25.11 8.38 -71.49
N LYS A 254 26.12 7.76 -72.10
CA LYS A 254 26.42 7.84 -73.52
C LYS A 254 26.50 6.43 -74.10
N VAL A 255 25.63 6.11 -75.06
CA VAL A 255 25.54 4.78 -75.68
C VAL A 255 26.40 4.71 -76.93
N ASN A 256 27.36 3.78 -76.96
CA ASN A 256 28.23 3.53 -78.10
C ASN A 256 27.73 2.34 -78.95
N ALA A 257 27.10 1.34 -78.31
CA ALA A 257 26.43 0.22 -78.96
C ALA A 257 25.20 -0.23 -78.16
N ALA A 258 24.08 -0.40 -78.85
CA ALA A 258 22.77 -0.69 -78.27
C ALA A 258 22.71 -2.09 -77.62
N GLY A 259 21.90 -2.23 -76.57
CA GLY A 259 21.70 -3.50 -75.87
C GLY A 259 20.84 -3.39 -74.62
N GLN A 260 20.66 -4.48 -73.88
CA GLN A 260 19.96 -4.48 -72.60
C GLN A 260 20.93 -4.07 -71.48
N ALA A 261 20.82 -2.85 -70.98
CA ALA A 261 21.61 -2.37 -69.85
C ALA A 261 20.95 -2.72 -68.52
N ILE A 262 21.74 -3.26 -67.60
CA ILE A 262 21.43 -3.45 -66.19
C ILE A 262 22.48 -2.69 -65.39
N VAL A 263 22.03 -1.72 -64.60
CA VAL A 263 22.89 -0.89 -63.73
C VAL A 263 22.33 -0.97 -62.32
N THR A 264 23.15 -1.30 -61.34
CA THR A 264 22.79 -1.23 -59.92
C THR A 264 23.65 -0.20 -59.17
N ALA A 265 23.11 0.39 -58.12
CA ALA A 265 23.83 1.24 -57.16
C ALA A 265 23.48 0.78 -55.75
N THR A 266 24.47 0.25 -55.02
CA THR A 266 24.22 -0.53 -53.78
C THR A 266 25.06 -0.04 -52.60
N ASN A 267 24.47 0.01 -51.42
CA ASN A 267 25.19 0.06 -50.15
C ASN A 267 24.64 -1.05 -49.23
N LYS A 268 25.41 -2.14 -49.10
CA LYS A 268 24.99 -3.34 -48.37
C LYS A 268 24.83 -3.10 -46.87
N THR A 269 25.67 -2.26 -46.28
CA THR A 269 25.63 -1.89 -44.85
C THR A 269 24.38 -1.07 -44.55
N LEU A 270 24.05 -0.12 -45.42
CA LEU A 270 22.84 0.68 -45.30
C LEU A 270 21.58 -0.12 -45.64
N GLY A 271 21.68 -1.11 -46.52
CA GLY A 271 20.56 -1.93 -46.98
C GLY A 271 19.75 -1.28 -48.10
N LEU A 272 20.42 -0.56 -49.01
CA LEU A 272 19.79 0.07 -50.17
C LEU A 272 20.43 -0.40 -51.49
N THR A 273 19.60 -0.71 -52.46
CA THR A 273 19.92 -1.14 -53.82
C THR A 273 18.95 -0.47 -54.80
N PHE A 274 19.49 0.37 -55.67
CA PHE A 274 18.79 0.93 -56.82
C PHE A 274 19.17 0.13 -58.06
N MET A 275 18.24 -0.09 -58.98
CA MET A 275 18.44 -0.83 -60.22
C MET A 275 17.71 -0.17 -61.39
N ALA A 276 18.38 -0.11 -62.53
CA ALA A 276 17.79 0.15 -63.83
C ALA A 276 17.97 -1.09 -64.71
N SER A 277 16.92 -1.54 -65.39
CA SER A 277 16.98 -2.54 -66.45
C SER A 277 16.24 -2.00 -67.67
N LYS A 278 16.98 -1.58 -68.70
CA LYS A 278 16.40 -0.93 -69.88
C LYS A 278 17.16 -1.34 -71.14
N LYS A 279 16.43 -1.61 -72.22
CA LYS A 279 17.02 -1.68 -73.56
C LYS A 279 17.39 -0.27 -74.00
N ILE A 280 18.68 -0.01 -74.20
CA ILE A 280 19.21 1.30 -74.56
C ILE A 280 19.67 1.35 -76.02
N ASP A 281 19.48 2.49 -76.67
CA ASP A 281 20.00 2.81 -78.00
C ASP A 281 20.74 4.15 -78.05
N SER A 282 21.18 4.59 -79.24
CA SER A 282 21.98 5.82 -79.41
C SER A 282 21.24 7.10 -79.01
N ASN A 283 19.92 7.08 -78.87
CA ASN A 283 19.11 8.24 -78.44
C ASN A 283 18.97 8.34 -76.92
N ASP A 284 19.27 7.27 -76.17
CA ASP A 284 19.19 7.29 -74.72
C ASP A 284 20.36 8.06 -74.10
N THR A 285 20.04 9.13 -73.38
CA THR A 285 21.05 9.95 -72.67
C THR A 285 20.99 9.77 -71.15
N LYS A 286 19.98 9.07 -70.62
CA LYS A 286 19.73 8.93 -69.18
C LYS A 286 19.20 7.55 -68.81
N LEU A 287 19.56 7.10 -67.61
CA LEU A 287 18.94 5.96 -66.94
C LEU A 287 18.42 6.38 -65.56
N VAL A 288 17.23 5.92 -65.22
CA VAL A 288 16.64 6.11 -63.89
C VAL A 288 16.74 4.77 -63.16
N LEU A 289 17.49 4.74 -62.07
CA LEU A 289 17.60 3.59 -61.19
C LEU A 289 16.54 3.75 -60.09
N GLU A 290 15.66 2.76 -59.98
CA GLU A 290 14.59 2.70 -58.99
C GLU A 290 14.92 1.66 -57.92
N LEU A 291 14.29 1.74 -56.76
CA LEU A 291 14.53 0.79 -55.68
C LEU A 291 13.94 -0.59 -56.04
N VAL A 292 14.73 -1.64 -55.83
CA VAL A 292 14.26 -3.04 -55.97
C VAL A 292 13.15 -3.35 -54.97
N GLU A 293 12.10 -4.03 -55.41
CA GLU A 293 10.98 -4.43 -54.54
C GLU A 293 11.47 -5.42 -53.47
N GLY A 294 11.08 -5.21 -52.20
CA GLY A 294 11.34 -6.13 -51.09
C GLY A 294 12.65 -5.96 -50.28
N GLU A 295 13.64 -5.17 -50.70
CA GLU A 295 14.98 -5.17 -50.04
C GLU A 295 15.55 -3.79 -49.64
N ASN A 296 14.73 -2.73 -49.58
CA ASN A 296 15.22 -1.35 -49.47
C ASN A 296 14.83 -0.64 -48.16
N ILE A 297 15.36 -1.11 -47.03
CA ILE A 297 15.11 -0.52 -45.70
C ILE A 297 16.43 0.01 -45.14
N PRO A 298 16.62 1.35 -45.03
CA PRO A 298 17.80 1.93 -44.42
C PRO A 298 17.99 1.44 -42.97
N LYS A 299 19.20 0.98 -42.63
CA LYS A 299 19.49 0.34 -41.33
C LYS A 299 20.10 1.27 -40.28
N GLN A 300 20.70 2.39 -40.71
CA GLN A 300 21.47 3.32 -39.87
C GLN A 300 21.52 4.72 -40.50
N ASN A 301 21.82 5.74 -39.68
CA ASN A 301 21.95 7.14 -40.13
C ASN A 301 23.10 7.93 -39.47
N ASP A 302 24.14 7.25 -38.98
CA ASP A 302 25.31 7.81 -38.28
C ASP A 302 26.03 8.99 -38.98
N SER A 303 25.97 9.10 -40.31
CA SER A 303 26.80 10.06 -41.09
C SER A 303 26.01 11.00 -42.01
N GLY A 304 24.67 10.95 -42.01
CA GLY A 304 23.80 11.71 -42.92
C GLY A 304 23.90 11.31 -44.40
N VAL A 305 25.10 11.13 -44.95
CA VAL A 305 25.38 10.77 -46.34
C VAL A 305 26.11 9.44 -46.43
N TYR A 306 25.69 8.60 -47.37
CA TYR A 306 26.26 7.27 -47.64
C TYR A 306 26.60 7.11 -49.12
N GLU A 307 27.80 6.64 -49.44
CA GLU A 307 28.19 6.29 -50.81
C GLU A 307 27.53 4.97 -51.26
N LEU A 308 27.23 4.85 -52.55
CA LEU A 308 26.66 3.68 -53.21
C LEU A 308 27.62 3.21 -54.31
N ASP A 309 27.88 1.91 -54.37
CA ASP A 309 28.75 1.28 -55.35
C ASP A 309 27.95 0.91 -56.62
N PHE A 310 28.45 1.31 -57.79
CA PHE A 310 27.84 0.94 -59.07
C PHE A 310 28.29 -0.45 -59.55
N GLU A 311 27.36 -1.23 -60.09
CA GLU A 311 27.65 -2.44 -60.88
C GLU A 311 26.90 -2.40 -62.22
N VAL A 312 27.51 -2.92 -63.30
CA VAL A 312 26.97 -2.87 -64.67
C VAL A 312 27.21 -4.17 -65.43
N ASN A 313 26.34 -4.48 -66.40
CA ASN A 313 26.41 -5.70 -67.22
C ASN A 313 27.13 -5.52 -68.58
N THR A 314 28.27 -4.82 -68.61
CA THR A 314 29.05 -4.58 -69.86
C THR A 314 30.33 -5.41 -69.94
N LYS A 315 30.93 -5.50 -71.14
CA LYS A 315 32.23 -6.18 -71.35
C LYS A 315 33.38 -5.54 -70.53
N LYS A 316 33.24 -4.27 -70.17
CA LYS A 316 34.27 -3.48 -69.47
C LYS A 316 33.66 -2.61 -68.35
N PRO A 317 33.26 -3.21 -67.23
CA PRO A 317 32.49 -2.50 -66.19
C PRO A 317 33.19 -1.25 -65.64
N ALA A 318 34.51 -1.29 -65.42
CA ALA A 318 35.27 -0.15 -64.90
C ALA A 318 35.32 1.04 -65.88
N GLU A 319 35.49 0.77 -67.19
CA GLU A 319 35.44 1.80 -68.23
C GLU A 319 34.03 2.39 -68.36
N THR A 320 32.99 1.54 -68.27
CA THR A 320 31.59 1.96 -68.29
C THR A 320 31.23 2.84 -67.08
N ILE A 321 31.65 2.48 -65.86
CA ILE A 321 31.37 3.29 -64.65
C ILE A 321 32.14 4.61 -64.67
N ASN A 322 33.33 4.64 -65.28
CA ASN A 322 34.12 5.86 -65.50
C ASN A 322 34.41 6.66 -64.20
N ASN A 323 34.67 5.94 -63.10
CA ASN A 323 34.84 6.51 -61.75
C ASN A 323 33.67 7.37 -61.26
N SER A 324 32.47 7.17 -61.81
CA SER A 324 31.25 7.79 -61.31
C SER A 324 30.90 7.24 -59.93
N LYS A 325 30.32 8.08 -59.09
CA LYS A 325 29.87 7.71 -57.74
C LYS A 325 28.39 8.03 -57.56
N ALA A 326 27.73 7.30 -56.70
CA ALA A 326 26.39 7.65 -56.23
C ALA A 326 26.40 7.82 -54.70
N GLN A 327 25.49 8.65 -54.19
CA GLN A 327 25.29 8.81 -52.76
C GLN A 327 23.81 9.01 -52.43
N VAL A 328 23.44 8.64 -51.20
CA VAL A 328 22.11 8.82 -50.63
C VAL A 328 22.22 9.55 -49.30
N GLU A 329 21.32 10.49 -49.06
CA GLU A 329 21.17 11.18 -47.78
C GLU A 329 20.05 10.52 -46.98
N VAL A 330 20.35 10.10 -45.77
CA VAL A 330 19.39 9.52 -44.82
C VAL A 330 19.02 10.59 -43.81
N GLU A 331 17.73 10.73 -43.55
CA GLU A 331 17.20 11.77 -42.69
C GLU A 331 17.79 11.71 -41.27
N LYS A 332 17.99 12.89 -40.68
CA LYS A 332 18.38 13.01 -39.28
C LYS A 332 17.24 12.53 -38.40
N THR A 333 17.52 11.69 -37.41
CA THR A 333 16.49 11.27 -36.43
C THR A 333 15.96 12.49 -35.70
N GLN A 334 14.65 12.70 -35.73
CA GLN A 334 14.01 13.87 -35.13
C GLN A 334 12.81 13.43 -34.31
N ILE A 335 12.74 13.90 -33.05
CA ILE A 335 11.63 13.63 -32.14
C ILE A 335 11.18 14.91 -31.44
N LYS A 336 9.94 14.88 -30.95
CA LYS A 336 9.40 15.84 -29.98
C LYS A 336 8.82 15.08 -28.78
N ALA A 337 9.26 15.42 -27.58
CA ALA A 337 8.70 14.84 -26.35
C ALA A 337 7.34 15.46 -26.04
N ILE A 338 6.41 14.66 -25.50
CA ILE A 338 5.09 15.12 -25.05
C ILE A 338 5.01 14.88 -23.55
N TYR A 339 5.04 15.97 -22.78
CA TYR A 339 5.09 15.88 -21.31
C TYR A 339 3.72 15.90 -20.62
N GLU A 340 2.65 16.18 -21.37
CA GLU A 340 1.28 16.23 -20.84
C GLU A 340 0.75 14.82 -20.47
N ASP A 341 1.26 13.78 -21.14
CA ASP A 341 0.80 12.38 -21.01
C ASP A 341 1.89 11.44 -20.46
N VAL A 342 2.78 11.95 -19.59
CA VAL A 342 3.81 11.11 -18.97
C VAL A 342 3.17 10.16 -17.97
N ASN A 343 3.46 8.87 -18.12
CA ASN A 343 3.05 7.85 -17.17
C ASN A 343 4.23 7.48 -16.25
N LEU A 344 4.05 7.72 -14.96
CA LEU A 344 5.00 7.30 -13.94
C LEU A 344 4.68 5.86 -13.54
N GLY A 345 5.73 5.04 -13.34
CA GLY A 345 5.58 3.67 -12.91
C GLY A 345 4.82 3.53 -11.57
N LYS A 346 4.47 2.29 -11.21
CA LYS A 346 3.71 2.01 -9.97
C LYS A 346 4.43 2.41 -8.70
N GLU A 347 5.77 2.50 -8.74
CA GLU A 347 6.58 2.91 -7.61
C GLU A 347 6.54 4.45 -7.47
N PRO A 348 5.97 5.00 -6.38
CA PRO A 348 5.88 6.44 -6.16
C PRO A 348 7.24 7.06 -5.87
N TYR A 349 7.43 8.30 -6.31
CA TYR A 349 8.67 9.05 -6.15
C TYR A 349 8.63 9.88 -4.87
N TYR A 350 9.15 9.37 -3.76
CA TYR A 350 9.17 10.11 -2.50
C TYR A 350 10.45 10.91 -2.29
N GLN A 351 10.30 12.13 -1.75
CA GLN A 351 11.41 12.98 -1.30
C GLN A 351 12.32 12.21 -0.32
N GLY A 352 13.63 12.18 -0.60
CA GLY A 352 14.62 11.52 0.25
C GLY A 352 14.72 9.99 0.13
N ASP A 353 13.84 9.33 -0.65
CA ASP A 353 13.93 7.89 -0.90
C ASP A 353 14.99 7.58 -1.99
N LYS A 354 15.52 6.34 -2.00
CA LYS A 354 16.52 5.90 -2.98
C LYS A 354 15.84 5.38 -4.25
N LEU A 355 16.34 5.84 -5.39
CA LEU A 355 15.98 5.29 -6.70
C LEU A 355 16.39 3.82 -6.82
N ASN A 356 15.45 3.03 -7.31
CA ASN A 356 15.59 1.61 -7.61
C ASN A 356 15.02 1.30 -8.99
N VAL A 357 15.21 0.07 -9.48
CA VAL A 357 14.82 -0.35 -10.84
C VAL A 357 13.32 -0.32 -11.12
N ASN A 358 12.46 -0.26 -10.10
CA ASN A 358 11.00 -0.20 -10.26
C ASN A 358 10.50 1.23 -10.54
N HIS A 359 11.33 2.24 -10.31
CA HIS A 359 11.02 3.61 -10.70
C HIS A 359 11.24 3.75 -12.21
N THR A 360 10.14 3.87 -12.94
CA THR A 360 10.14 3.96 -14.41
C THR A 360 9.36 5.18 -14.89
N ILE A 361 9.78 5.78 -15.99
CA ILE A 361 9.08 6.88 -16.66
C ILE A 361 8.73 6.43 -18.07
N GLU A 362 7.46 6.43 -18.44
CA GLU A 362 7.01 6.21 -19.81
C GLU A 362 6.67 7.57 -20.44
N LEU A 363 7.45 7.95 -21.46
CA LEU A 363 7.35 9.24 -22.13
C LEU A 363 6.91 9.05 -23.58
N PRO A 364 5.77 9.64 -24.01
CA PRO A 364 5.36 9.65 -25.40
C PRO A 364 6.22 10.60 -26.24
N PHE A 365 6.58 10.15 -27.43
CA PHE A 365 7.31 10.91 -28.42
C PHE A 365 6.54 10.97 -29.74
N LYS A 366 6.45 12.18 -30.32
CA LYS A 366 6.13 12.34 -31.73
C LYS A 366 7.41 12.15 -32.53
N VAL A 367 7.51 11.05 -33.27
CA VAL A 367 8.66 10.76 -34.13
C VAL A 367 8.45 11.45 -35.48
N ILE A 368 9.32 12.40 -35.81
CA ILE A 368 9.29 13.17 -37.06
C ILE A 368 10.05 12.40 -38.14
N ASN A 369 11.28 11.97 -37.83
CA ASN A 369 12.12 11.13 -38.68
C ASN A 369 12.65 9.95 -37.85
N SER A 370 12.58 8.74 -38.40
CA SER A 370 12.89 7.52 -37.66
C SER A 370 14.39 7.22 -37.57
N GLY A 371 14.78 6.51 -36.50
CA GLY A 371 16.19 6.23 -36.21
C GLY A 371 16.40 5.35 -34.99
N LYS A 372 17.63 4.81 -34.86
CA LYS A 372 18.06 4.05 -33.70
C LYS A 372 18.90 4.92 -32.77
N THR A 373 18.66 4.84 -31.47
CA THR A 373 19.42 5.58 -30.45
C THR A 373 19.18 4.96 -29.06
N SER A 374 19.91 5.44 -28.07
CA SER A 374 19.55 5.35 -26.65
C SER A 374 19.19 6.75 -26.14
N LEU A 375 18.16 6.83 -25.31
CA LEU A 375 17.73 8.08 -24.68
C LEU A 375 18.02 8.06 -23.18
N SER A 376 18.27 9.24 -22.62
CA SER A 376 18.43 9.42 -21.18
C SER A 376 17.73 10.68 -20.68
N LEU A 377 17.15 10.60 -19.48
CA LEU A 377 16.65 11.74 -18.71
C LEU A 377 17.56 11.92 -17.50
N SER A 378 18.19 13.08 -17.34
CA SER A 378 19.15 13.31 -16.23
C SER A 378 19.15 14.74 -15.71
N ASN A 379 19.48 14.91 -14.43
CA ASN A 379 19.64 16.23 -13.80
C ASN A 379 21.07 16.80 -13.88
N GLY A 380 21.99 16.12 -14.56
CA GLY A 380 23.41 16.49 -14.66
C GLY A 380 24.29 16.14 -13.46
N GLN A 381 23.74 15.58 -12.38
CA GLN A 381 24.42 15.30 -11.10
C GLN A 381 24.04 13.93 -10.53
N GLU A 382 24.13 12.86 -11.34
CA GLU A 382 23.94 11.43 -11.00
C GLU A 382 22.53 10.85 -11.18
N LEU A 383 21.45 11.60 -10.94
CA LEU A 383 20.08 11.08 -11.12
C LEU A 383 19.78 10.91 -12.61
N MET A 384 19.52 9.67 -13.02
CA MET A 384 19.45 9.29 -14.42
C MET A 384 18.43 8.17 -14.65
N PHE A 385 17.67 8.30 -15.73
CA PHE A 385 16.88 7.23 -16.32
C PHE A 385 17.35 6.98 -17.74
N LYS A 386 17.34 5.72 -18.18
CA LYS A 386 17.86 5.31 -19.50
C LYS A 386 16.87 4.41 -20.24
N SER A 387 16.92 4.51 -21.56
CA SER A 387 16.30 3.58 -22.51
C SER A 387 17.33 3.26 -23.58
N ASP A 388 17.85 2.04 -23.58
CA ASP A 388 19.00 1.65 -24.41
C ASP A 388 18.54 0.97 -25.71
N ASN A 389 19.22 1.26 -26.83
CA ASN A 389 19.02 0.60 -28.13
C ASN A 389 17.57 0.60 -28.65
N ILE A 390 16.87 1.74 -28.54
CA ILE A 390 15.50 1.87 -29.02
C ILE A 390 15.46 2.17 -30.53
N MET A 391 14.41 1.67 -31.18
CA MET A 391 14.05 2.06 -32.54
C MET A 391 12.89 3.07 -32.46
N LEU A 392 13.10 4.30 -32.90
CA LEU A 392 12.08 5.34 -32.98
C LEU A 392 11.43 5.26 -34.36
N SER A 393 10.27 4.65 -34.45
CA SER A 393 9.53 4.37 -35.68
C SER A 393 8.66 5.57 -36.05
N MET A 394 8.54 5.84 -37.35
CA MET A 394 7.54 6.80 -37.81
C MET A 394 6.15 6.33 -37.38
N PRO A 395 5.32 7.22 -36.82
CA PRO A 395 3.97 6.89 -36.41
C PRO A 395 3.10 6.56 -37.63
N SER A 396 2.17 5.62 -37.47
CA SER A 396 1.07 5.44 -38.42
C SER A 396 0.04 6.55 -38.24
N ASP A 397 -0.77 6.84 -39.26
CA ASP A 397 -1.82 7.87 -39.17
C ASP A 397 -2.79 7.64 -37.98
N ASP A 398 -2.96 6.38 -37.56
CA ASP A 398 -3.82 5.99 -36.43
C ASP A 398 -3.17 6.11 -35.04
N ASN A 399 -1.85 6.30 -34.93
CA ASN A 399 -1.15 6.44 -33.65
C ASN A 399 0.03 7.44 -33.78
N PRO A 400 -0.19 8.72 -33.47
CA PRO A 400 0.77 9.80 -33.77
C PRO A 400 2.01 9.79 -32.86
N THR A 401 2.09 8.89 -31.87
CA THR A 401 3.12 8.89 -30.83
C THR A 401 3.65 7.50 -30.52
N GLN A 402 4.94 7.41 -30.22
CA GLN A 402 5.59 6.21 -29.71
C GLN A 402 5.92 6.39 -28.23
N LEU A 403 5.48 5.44 -27.41
CA LEU A 403 5.85 5.39 -25.99
C LEU A 403 7.24 4.78 -25.82
N VAL A 404 8.07 5.43 -24.99
CA VAL A 404 9.39 4.94 -24.62
C VAL A 404 9.48 4.86 -23.09
N GLN A 405 9.81 3.68 -22.60
CA GLN A 405 10.04 3.44 -21.18
C GLN A 405 11.49 3.72 -20.82
N PHE A 406 11.68 4.50 -19.76
CA PHE A 406 12.96 4.80 -19.14
C PHE A 406 13.05 4.13 -17.77
N SER A 407 14.16 3.43 -17.53
CA SER A 407 14.44 2.75 -16.26
C SER A 407 15.45 3.53 -15.44
N ALA A 408 15.22 3.65 -14.13
CA ALA A 408 16.13 4.34 -13.24
C ALA A 408 17.49 3.65 -13.12
N VAL A 409 18.56 4.44 -13.12
CA VAL A 409 19.89 3.99 -12.70
C VAL A 409 19.92 3.96 -11.17
N LYS A 410 20.12 2.77 -10.58
CA LYS A 410 20.01 2.54 -9.13
C LYS A 410 21.02 3.35 -8.31
N GLY A 411 20.62 3.75 -7.09
CA GLY A 411 21.55 4.13 -6.02
C GLY A 411 21.57 5.60 -5.61
N VAL A 412 20.89 6.48 -6.36
CA VAL A 412 20.82 7.91 -6.07
C VAL A 412 19.62 8.23 -5.16
N THR A 413 19.81 9.11 -4.19
CA THR A 413 18.73 9.60 -3.30
C THR A 413 17.97 10.74 -3.98
N LEU A 414 16.64 10.69 -3.97
CA LEU A 414 15.78 11.76 -4.48
C LEU A 414 15.91 13.02 -3.61
N PRO A 415 15.96 14.23 -4.21
CA PRO A 415 16.10 15.47 -3.45
C PRO A 415 14.86 15.76 -2.59
N ASN A 416 15.05 16.56 -1.54
CA ASN A 416 13.96 17.06 -0.68
C ASN A 416 13.34 18.33 -1.28
N THR A 417 12.78 18.21 -2.49
CA THR A 417 12.11 19.29 -3.22
C THR A 417 10.82 18.74 -3.85
N ASP A 418 9.86 19.60 -4.18
CA ASP A 418 8.58 19.14 -4.77
C ASP A 418 8.71 18.60 -6.20
N SER A 419 9.80 18.94 -6.89
CA SER A 419 10.14 18.38 -8.20
C SER A 419 11.64 18.42 -8.48
N VAL A 420 12.08 17.64 -9.48
CA VAL A 420 13.45 17.67 -10.01
C VAL A 420 13.42 17.81 -11.54
N LYS A 421 14.28 18.69 -12.09
CA LYS A 421 14.41 18.90 -13.53
C LYS A 421 15.29 17.82 -14.16
N LEU A 422 14.79 17.15 -15.19
CA LEU A 422 15.48 16.14 -15.97
C LEU A 422 15.59 16.59 -17.43
N THR A 423 16.81 16.68 -17.93
CA THR A 423 17.10 16.96 -19.35
C THR A 423 17.16 15.66 -20.14
N LEU A 424 16.41 15.60 -21.23
CA LEU A 424 16.41 14.56 -22.23
C LEU A 424 17.64 14.69 -23.15
N LYS A 425 18.35 13.59 -23.35
CA LYS A 425 19.51 13.50 -24.24
C LYS A 425 19.48 12.21 -25.04
N ALA A 426 19.97 12.26 -26.28
CA ALA A 426 20.22 11.11 -27.12
C ALA A 426 21.73 10.84 -27.25
N ASP A 427 22.12 9.58 -27.44
CA ASP A 427 23.51 9.18 -27.68
C ASP A 427 23.93 9.26 -29.16
N ALA A 428 22.96 9.26 -30.08
CA ALA A 428 23.21 9.21 -31.52
C ALA A 428 23.75 10.55 -32.04
N LYS A 429 24.77 10.48 -32.90
CA LYS A 429 25.45 11.66 -33.47
C LYS A 429 24.59 12.46 -34.45
N TYR A 430 23.71 11.78 -35.19
CA TYR A 430 22.84 12.37 -36.20
C TYR A 430 21.39 12.38 -35.70
N PHE A 431 21.17 13.13 -34.62
CA PHE A 431 19.92 13.19 -33.87
C PHE A 431 19.58 14.62 -33.47
N GLU A 432 18.30 14.93 -33.39
CA GLU A 432 17.80 16.22 -32.91
C GLU A 432 16.49 16.07 -32.11
N ILE A 433 16.45 16.72 -30.94
CA ILE A 433 15.23 16.91 -30.15
C ILE A 433 14.69 18.28 -30.54
N VAL A 434 13.56 18.31 -31.25
CA VAL A 434 13.05 19.54 -31.87
C VAL A 434 12.37 20.46 -30.84
N ASP A 435 11.80 19.89 -29.78
CA ASP A 435 11.11 20.62 -28.70
C ASP A 435 10.89 19.69 -27.49
N GLY A 436 10.79 20.28 -26.29
CA GLY A 436 10.55 19.57 -25.04
C GLY A 436 11.73 18.71 -24.58
N ASP A 437 12.85 19.33 -24.21
CA ASP A 437 14.02 18.62 -23.68
C ASP A 437 14.07 18.56 -22.14
N VAL A 438 13.18 19.25 -21.43
CA VAL A 438 13.16 19.25 -19.96
C VAL A 438 11.84 18.70 -19.43
N TYR A 439 11.94 17.65 -18.61
CA TYR A 439 10.85 17.10 -17.81
C TYR A 439 11.01 17.49 -16.34
N ASN A 440 9.93 17.95 -15.69
CA ASN A 440 9.92 18.16 -14.24
C ASN A 440 9.28 16.94 -13.57
N LEU A 441 10.09 16.05 -12.99
CA LEU A 441 9.59 14.89 -12.25
C LEU A 441 9.04 15.36 -10.89
N PRO A 442 7.73 15.19 -10.60
CA PRO A 442 7.17 15.51 -9.29
C PRO A 442 7.65 14.52 -8.22
N LEU A 443 7.88 15.02 -7.01
CA LEU A 443 8.30 14.22 -5.85
C LEU A 443 7.32 14.42 -4.69
N ASP A 444 6.66 13.34 -4.29
CA ASP A 444 5.69 13.33 -3.20
C ASP A 444 6.38 13.28 -1.84
N LYS A 445 5.69 13.78 -0.80
CA LYS A 445 6.08 13.50 0.58
C LYS A 445 5.61 12.10 0.97
N LYS A 446 6.46 11.35 1.66
CA LYS A 446 6.10 10.01 2.16
C LYS A 446 4.89 10.13 3.10
N PRO A 447 3.85 9.30 2.95
CA PRO A 447 2.72 9.33 3.87
C PRO A 447 3.18 8.93 5.28
N VAL A 448 2.71 9.66 6.28
CA VAL A 448 2.90 9.29 7.69
C VAL A 448 2.39 7.86 7.92
N ALA A 449 3.06 7.11 8.78
CA ALA A 449 2.67 5.75 9.10
C ALA A 449 3.02 5.43 10.56
N TYR A 450 2.06 4.87 11.28
CA TYR A 450 2.20 4.51 12.70
C TYR A 450 1.13 3.50 13.07
N ILE A 451 1.35 2.67 14.10
CA ILE A 451 0.37 1.71 14.64
C ILE A 451 -0.13 2.17 16.00
N ILE A 452 -1.46 2.22 16.22
CA ILE A 452 -2.04 2.53 17.53
C ILE A 452 -2.05 1.26 18.40
N ASP A 453 -1.47 1.34 19.59
CA ASP A 453 -1.62 0.29 20.61
C ASP A 453 -2.97 0.46 21.32
N CYS A 454 -3.99 -0.29 20.88
CA CYS A 454 -5.34 -0.17 21.41
C CYS A 454 -5.44 -0.50 22.92
N ASN A 455 -4.49 -1.26 23.48
CA ASN A 455 -4.46 -1.58 24.92
C ASN A 455 -3.90 -0.42 25.77
N SER A 456 -3.24 0.54 25.13
CA SER A 456 -2.71 1.72 25.81
C SER A 456 -3.70 2.88 25.92
N VAL A 457 -4.87 2.76 25.27
CA VAL A 457 -5.88 3.82 25.22
C VAL A 457 -6.49 4.01 26.60
N LYS A 458 -6.38 5.22 27.13
CA LYS A 458 -6.93 5.59 28.45
C LYS A 458 -7.31 7.06 28.47
N SER A 459 -8.31 7.41 29.25
CA SER A 459 -8.64 8.81 29.55
C SER A 459 -7.82 9.34 30.72
N ASN A 460 -7.62 10.65 30.77
CA ASN A 460 -6.94 11.31 31.88
C ASN A 460 -7.75 11.31 33.18
N ARG A 461 -9.07 11.11 33.09
CA ARG A 461 -10.02 11.00 34.22
C ARG A 461 -11.10 9.96 33.92
N GLY A 462 -11.77 9.46 34.96
CA GLY A 462 -12.72 8.34 34.84
C GLY A 462 -14.03 8.66 34.11
N ALA A 463 -14.45 9.93 34.05
CA ALA A 463 -15.66 10.35 33.36
C ALA A 463 -15.53 11.76 32.77
N ILE A 464 -16.22 12.00 31.65
CA ILE A 464 -16.43 13.31 31.03
C ILE A 464 -17.38 14.12 31.95
N PRO A 465 -17.03 15.39 32.25
CA PRO A 465 -17.84 16.25 33.10
C PRO A 465 -19.29 16.38 32.64
N TYR A 466 -20.27 16.13 33.52
CA TYR A 466 -21.70 16.24 33.23
C TYR A 466 -22.26 17.64 33.53
N ASN A 467 -23.17 18.16 32.68
CA ASN A 467 -23.84 19.46 32.83
C ASN A 467 -22.90 20.68 32.97
N GLN A 468 -21.67 20.56 32.48
CA GLN A 468 -20.71 21.67 32.40
C GLN A 468 -19.88 21.56 31.12
N PRO A 469 -19.33 22.68 30.60
CA PRO A 469 -18.48 22.64 29.41
C PRO A 469 -17.28 21.71 29.63
N ILE A 470 -16.99 20.86 28.64
CA ILE A 470 -15.88 19.89 28.75
C ILE A 470 -14.52 20.58 28.96
N GLY A 471 -14.28 21.73 28.33
CA GLY A 471 -13.01 22.45 28.40
C GLY A 471 -11.82 21.58 27.98
N ASP A 472 -10.64 21.84 28.54
CA ASP A 472 -9.45 20.98 28.42
C ASP A 472 -9.38 19.92 29.54
N SER A 473 -10.47 19.73 30.28
CA SER A 473 -10.47 18.91 31.52
C SER A 473 -10.49 17.40 31.26
N TYR A 474 -10.95 16.98 30.07
CA TYR A 474 -11.00 15.59 29.65
C TYR A 474 -10.29 15.41 28.30
N TYR A 475 -9.41 14.42 28.23
CA TYR A 475 -8.74 14.02 27.00
C TYR A 475 -8.41 12.52 27.01
N ILE A 476 -8.26 11.96 25.81
CA ILE A 476 -7.90 10.55 25.60
C ILE A 476 -6.42 10.49 25.23
N THR A 477 -5.69 9.55 25.80
CA THR A 477 -4.28 9.29 25.46
C THR A 477 -4.16 7.90 24.85
N ALA A 478 -3.23 7.74 23.92
CA ALA A 478 -2.87 6.45 23.33
C ALA A 478 -1.37 6.43 23.02
N LYS A 479 -0.76 5.25 23.00
CA LYS A 479 0.58 5.03 22.46
C LYS A 479 0.47 4.60 21.00
N VAL A 480 1.38 5.14 20.20
CA VAL A 480 1.52 4.81 18.78
C VAL A 480 2.96 4.43 18.49
N ASN A 481 3.18 3.46 17.61
CA ASN A 481 4.51 3.10 17.11
C ASN A 481 4.70 3.66 15.71
N VAL A 482 5.51 4.72 15.58
CA VAL A 482 5.69 5.46 14.32
C VAL A 482 6.75 4.80 13.44
N THR A 483 6.36 4.44 12.22
CA THR A 483 7.26 3.86 11.20
C THR A 483 7.67 4.88 10.15
N VAL A 484 6.84 5.89 9.88
CA VAL A 484 7.15 7.03 9.01
C VAL A 484 6.70 8.32 9.69
N VAL A 485 7.64 9.28 9.81
CA VAL A 485 7.42 10.61 10.38
C VAL A 485 6.55 11.49 9.46
N GLY A 486 5.79 12.42 10.03
CA GLY A 486 4.89 13.29 9.27
C GLY A 486 3.74 13.86 10.11
N GLU A 487 2.92 14.69 9.46
CA GLU A 487 1.65 15.18 10.04
C GLU A 487 0.67 14.02 10.21
N TYR A 488 0.02 13.94 11.37
CA TYR A 488 -0.92 12.87 11.70
C TYR A 488 -2.23 13.41 12.29
N GLU A 489 -3.28 12.60 12.21
CA GLU A 489 -4.58 12.90 12.78
C GLU A 489 -5.30 11.63 13.22
N ILE A 490 -5.68 11.55 14.50
CA ILE A 490 -6.47 10.45 15.05
C ILE A 490 -7.72 11.03 15.70
N ASN A 491 -8.89 10.58 15.26
CA ASN A 491 -10.18 11.10 15.71
C ASN A 491 -11.05 9.97 16.27
N THR A 492 -12.01 10.32 17.13
CA THR A 492 -13.13 9.43 17.41
C THR A 492 -14.10 9.38 16.24
N THR A 493 -14.58 8.20 15.88
CA THR A 493 -15.54 8.04 14.76
C THR A 493 -16.99 8.29 15.15
N MET A 494 -17.27 8.39 16.45
CA MET A 494 -18.60 8.59 17.01
C MET A 494 -18.53 9.69 18.06
N GLU A 495 -19.64 10.40 18.20
CA GLU A 495 -19.82 11.44 19.21
C GLU A 495 -20.15 10.81 20.56
N VAL A 496 -19.59 11.41 21.61
CA VAL A 496 -19.92 11.12 23.00
C VAL A 496 -20.79 12.25 23.48
N ASP A 497 -22.10 12.08 23.36
CA ASP A 497 -23.07 13.14 23.69
C ASP A 497 -22.75 14.48 23.00
N GLY A 498 -22.51 14.42 21.68
CA GLY A 498 -22.10 15.55 20.85
C GLY A 498 -20.59 15.80 20.77
N ILE A 499 -19.78 15.15 21.62
CA ILE A 499 -18.34 15.43 21.71
C ILE A 499 -17.53 14.53 20.78
N ILE A 500 -16.69 15.14 19.93
CA ILE A 500 -15.66 14.45 19.12
C ILE A 500 -14.29 14.74 19.72
N PHE A 501 -13.42 13.73 19.79
CA PHE A 501 -12.03 13.89 20.20
C PHE A 501 -11.08 13.76 19.02
N SER A 502 -10.05 14.61 18.97
CA SER A 502 -9.04 14.64 17.90
C SER A 502 -7.66 14.99 18.44
N THR A 503 -6.61 14.40 17.83
CA THR A 503 -5.23 14.86 18.04
C THR A 503 -4.95 16.23 17.42
N THR A 504 -5.80 16.67 16.47
CA THR A 504 -5.77 18.02 15.93
C THR A 504 -6.18 18.99 17.02
N LYS A 505 -5.21 19.80 17.48
CA LYS A 505 -5.43 20.74 18.58
C LYS A 505 -5.65 22.13 18.01
N ASP A 506 -6.80 22.72 18.34
CA ASP A 506 -7.18 24.07 17.93
C ASP A 506 -7.03 24.30 16.40
N GLY A 507 -7.39 23.27 15.60
CA GLY A 507 -7.31 23.29 14.13
C GLY A 507 -5.95 22.94 13.52
N VAL A 508 -4.93 22.65 14.33
CA VAL A 508 -3.56 22.37 13.86
C VAL A 508 -3.22 20.88 14.02
N LYS A 509 -2.88 20.22 12.90
CA LYS A 509 -2.37 18.84 12.90
C LYS A 509 -1.01 18.77 13.58
N GLN A 510 -0.77 17.66 14.28
CA GLN A 510 0.48 17.44 15.00
C GLN A 510 1.45 16.65 14.12
N VAL A 511 2.75 16.69 14.42
CA VAL A 511 3.80 16.08 13.61
C VAL A 511 4.60 15.07 14.43
N PHE A 512 4.72 13.84 13.94
CA PHE A 512 5.74 12.93 14.43
C PHE A 512 7.10 13.35 13.90
N THR A 513 8.03 13.69 14.77
CA THR A 513 9.39 14.10 14.38
C THR A 513 10.42 12.98 14.42
N LYS A 514 10.06 11.83 14.99
CA LYS A 514 10.93 10.65 15.18
C LYS A 514 10.13 9.36 14.95
N THR A 515 10.82 8.28 14.64
CA THR A 515 10.24 6.92 14.61
C THR A 515 10.24 6.28 16.01
N GLY A 516 9.47 5.21 16.17
CA GLY A 516 9.33 4.47 17.43
C GLY A 516 8.10 4.87 18.25
N THR A 517 8.00 4.31 19.46
CA THR A 517 6.84 4.50 20.35
C THR A 517 6.73 5.93 20.87
N GLN A 518 5.59 6.56 20.65
CA GLN A 518 5.24 7.91 21.09
C GLN A 518 3.85 7.92 21.73
N GLU A 519 3.60 8.88 22.62
CA GLU A 519 2.27 9.09 23.21
C GLU A 519 1.55 10.23 22.47
N VAL A 520 0.29 10.02 22.14
CA VAL A 520 -0.59 11.00 21.49
C VAL A 520 -1.74 11.34 22.42
N THR A 521 -2.22 12.59 22.32
CA THR A 521 -3.36 13.08 23.10
C THR A 521 -4.45 13.59 22.17
N LEU A 522 -5.68 13.14 22.40
CA LEU A 522 -6.88 13.57 21.70
C LEU A 522 -7.69 14.50 22.60
N TYR A 523 -7.89 15.73 22.16
CA TYR A 523 -8.65 16.76 22.83
C TYR A 523 -10.07 16.85 22.25
N ALA A 524 -11.01 17.37 23.03
CA ALA A 524 -12.32 17.70 22.49
C ALA A 524 -12.18 18.73 21.36
N VAL A 525 -12.81 18.45 20.21
CA VAL A 525 -12.78 19.34 19.04
C VAL A 525 -13.49 20.66 19.37
N ASP A 526 -14.64 20.59 20.02
CA ASP A 526 -15.35 21.74 20.58
C ASP A 526 -15.37 21.65 22.11
N LYS A 527 -14.64 22.57 22.74
CA LYS A 527 -14.46 22.63 24.20
C LYS A 527 -15.66 23.22 24.93
N THR A 528 -16.63 23.78 24.19
CA THR A 528 -17.80 24.47 24.74
C THR A 528 -19.00 23.56 24.94
N ILE A 529 -18.95 22.33 24.40
CA ILE A 529 -20.03 21.35 24.52
C ILE A 529 -20.29 21.01 25.99
N VAL A 530 -21.57 21.05 26.35
CA VAL A 530 -22.11 20.70 27.66
C VAL A 530 -22.87 19.38 27.52
N PRO A 531 -22.30 18.24 27.95
CA PRO A 531 -23.00 16.97 27.83
C PRO A 531 -24.11 16.87 28.89
N THR A 532 -25.25 16.33 28.48
CA THR A 532 -26.53 16.25 29.21
C THR A 532 -27.07 14.82 29.33
N ASN A 533 -26.48 13.85 28.64
CA ASN A 533 -26.90 12.44 28.68
C ASN A 533 -25.85 11.59 29.38
N ARG A 534 -26.17 11.15 30.61
CA ARG A 534 -25.30 10.26 31.39
C ARG A 534 -25.30 8.86 30.78
N GLY A 535 -24.14 8.20 30.81
CA GLY A 535 -24.02 6.82 30.35
C GLY A 535 -22.61 6.45 29.92
N GLU A 536 -22.42 5.18 29.60
CA GLU A 536 -21.22 4.69 28.94
C GLU A 536 -21.42 4.72 27.42
N TYR A 537 -20.47 5.33 26.72
CA TYR A 537 -20.42 5.41 25.27
C TYR A 537 -19.28 4.54 24.78
N SER A 538 -19.49 3.87 23.65
CA SER A 538 -18.44 3.16 22.94
C SER A 538 -18.00 4.01 21.77
N VAL A 539 -16.74 4.45 21.78
CA VAL A 539 -16.12 5.16 20.66
C VAL A 539 -15.05 4.29 20.01
N ASN A 540 -14.70 4.66 18.79
CA ASN A 540 -13.60 4.04 18.08
C ASN A 540 -12.60 5.11 17.70
N LEU A 541 -11.31 4.81 17.81
CA LEU A 541 -10.25 5.68 17.33
C LEU A 541 -9.89 5.29 15.91
N LYS A 542 -9.86 6.26 15.00
CA LYS A 542 -9.47 6.06 13.61
C LYS A 542 -8.37 7.04 13.24
N ALA A 543 -7.29 6.53 12.66
CA ALA A 543 -6.33 7.36 11.95
C ALA A 543 -7.00 7.93 10.69
N ASN A 544 -7.06 9.24 10.58
CA ASN A 544 -7.63 9.96 9.44
C ASN A 544 -6.57 10.35 8.40
N ASP A 545 -5.43 9.66 8.43
CA ASP A 545 -4.42 9.64 7.39
C ASP A 545 -4.40 8.28 6.66
N LYS A 546 -3.42 8.08 5.78
CA LYS A 546 -3.31 6.87 4.94
C LYS A 546 -2.94 5.60 5.72
N SER A 547 -2.83 5.64 7.06
CA SER A 547 -2.38 4.49 7.85
C SER A 547 -3.45 3.40 8.06
N GLU A 548 -4.74 3.66 7.72
CA GLU A 548 -5.87 2.70 7.83
C GLU A 548 -5.99 1.96 9.17
N ILE A 549 -5.65 2.62 10.29
CA ILE A 549 -5.67 1.96 11.62
C ILE A 549 -6.85 2.38 12.47
N TYR A 550 -7.37 1.39 13.20
CA TYR A 550 -8.62 1.47 13.93
C TYR A 550 -8.54 0.73 15.26
N CYS A 551 -8.94 1.41 16.35
CA CYS A 551 -9.22 0.78 17.63
C CYS A 551 -10.71 0.84 17.90
N SER A 552 -11.36 -0.30 18.10
CA SER A 552 -12.78 -0.39 18.41
C SER A 552 -13.07 -0.57 19.89
N GLY A 553 -14.27 -0.17 20.30
CA GLY A 553 -14.79 -0.54 21.61
C GLY A 553 -14.20 0.23 22.79
N ILE A 554 -13.60 1.40 22.54
CA ILE A 554 -13.08 2.25 23.61
C ILE A 554 -14.25 2.80 24.42
N LYS A 555 -14.30 2.46 25.71
CA LYS A 555 -15.37 2.88 26.62
C LYS A 555 -15.05 4.22 27.24
N VAL A 556 -15.97 5.17 27.12
CA VAL A 556 -15.89 6.49 27.73
C VAL A 556 -17.21 6.79 28.44
N LYS A 557 -17.13 7.29 29.67
CA LYS A 557 -18.30 7.53 30.54
C LYS A 557 -18.61 9.03 30.57
N VAL A 558 -19.84 9.42 30.31
CA VAL A 558 -20.36 10.77 30.64
C VAL A 558 -21.08 10.67 31.97
N GLY A 559 -20.69 11.50 32.94
CA GLY A 559 -21.28 11.47 34.27
C GLY A 559 -20.29 11.89 35.34
N TYR A 560 -20.47 11.31 36.53
CA TYR A 560 -19.63 11.59 37.67
C TYR A 560 -18.40 10.70 37.73
N GLN A 561 -17.33 11.23 38.33
CA GLN A 561 -16.16 10.43 38.65
C GLN A 561 -16.50 9.33 39.66
N ASP A 562 -15.79 8.21 39.50
CA ASP A 562 -15.74 7.13 40.47
C ASP A 562 -15.06 7.61 41.77
N ILE A 563 -15.55 7.17 42.92
CA ILE A 563 -15.04 7.61 44.22
C ILE A 563 -14.12 6.54 44.81
N ASN A 564 -12.86 6.91 45.05
CA ASN A 564 -11.83 6.06 45.63
C ASN A 564 -11.41 6.63 46.98
N ILE A 565 -11.68 5.87 48.04
CA ILE A 565 -11.60 6.32 49.42
C ILE A 565 -10.44 5.64 50.15
N LEU A 566 -9.64 6.44 50.84
CA LEU A 566 -8.63 5.99 51.80
C LEU A 566 -9.02 6.42 53.21
N LEU A 567 -9.18 5.47 54.12
CA LEU A 567 -9.38 5.72 55.54
C LEU A 567 -8.14 5.28 56.34
N LEU A 568 -7.58 6.21 57.11
CA LEU A 568 -6.42 5.99 57.97
C LEU A 568 -6.87 5.85 59.44
N LYS A 569 -6.75 4.63 60.00
CA LYS A 569 -7.01 4.27 61.41
C LYS A 569 -5.89 3.36 61.94
N SER A 570 -5.69 3.28 63.25
CA SER A 570 -4.63 2.44 63.85
C SER A 570 -5.11 1.54 65.00
N ASP A 571 -6.41 1.34 65.13
CA ASP A 571 -7.00 0.60 66.25
C ASP A 571 -7.61 -0.73 65.74
N PRO A 572 -7.11 -1.89 66.21
CA PRO A 572 -7.55 -3.20 65.76
C PRO A 572 -8.89 -3.68 66.34
N ASP A 573 -9.43 -3.06 67.41
CA ASP A 573 -10.48 -3.68 68.24
C ASP A 573 -11.90 -3.12 68.03
N ASN A 574 -12.13 -2.17 67.11
CA ASN A 574 -13.49 -1.70 66.75
C ASN A 574 -13.60 -1.18 65.31
N GLN A 575 -14.71 -1.53 64.63
CA GLN A 575 -15.06 -0.93 63.34
C GLN A 575 -15.47 0.54 63.53
N SER A 576 -14.88 1.46 62.75
CA SER A 576 -15.29 2.87 62.73
C SER A 576 -16.65 3.01 62.03
N LEU A 577 -17.53 3.86 62.57
CA LEU A 577 -18.82 4.14 61.96
C LEU A 577 -18.69 4.95 60.65
N GLU A 578 -17.62 5.74 60.53
CA GLU A 578 -17.23 6.45 59.30
C GLU A 578 -16.80 5.46 58.22
N ALA A 579 -16.02 4.44 58.59
CA ALA A 579 -15.70 3.32 57.72
C ALA A 579 -16.97 2.62 57.22
N LEU A 580 -17.93 2.36 58.10
CA LEU A 580 -19.23 1.77 57.73
C LEU A 580 -20.13 2.70 56.91
N PHE A 581 -19.98 4.02 57.03
CA PHE A 581 -20.67 4.99 56.20
C PHE A 581 -20.21 4.85 54.74
N PHE A 582 -18.91 4.79 54.49
CA PHE A 582 -18.36 4.72 53.13
C PHE A 582 -18.44 3.35 52.45
N THR A 583 -18.59 2.26 53.21
CA THR A 583 -18.82 0.93 52.61
C THR A 583 -20.26 0.71 52.16
N GLY A 584 -21.16 1.65 52.46
CA GLY A 584 -22.57 1.57 52.07
C GLY A 584 -23.26 0.30 52.56
N LYS A 585 -22.77 -0.33 53.64
CA LYS A 585 -23.35 -1.55 54.21
C LYS A 585 -23.61 -1.42 55.69
N ASN A 586 -24.74 -1.94 56.17
CA ASN A 586 -25.01 -2.02 57.60
C ASN A 586 -24.24 -3.12 58.30
N LYS A 587 -24.34 -3.17 59.64
CA LYS A 587 -23.73 -4.20 60.50
C LYS A 587 -24.11 -5.62 60.07
N ASP A 588 -25.21 -5.75 59.32
CA ASP A 588 -25.78 -6.99 58.80
C ASP A 588 -25.52 -7.20 57.28
N GLY A 589 -24.72 -6.33 56.64
CA GLY A 589 -24.26 -6.48 55.26
C GLY A 589 -25.21 -5.96 54.16
N GLN A 590 -26.33 -5.29 54.51
CA GLN A 590 -27.30 -4.77 53.55
C GLN A 590 -26.90 -3.40 52.99
N SER A 591 -27.14 -3.19 51.68
CA SER A 591 -26.82 -1.95 50.95
C SER A 591 -27.61 -0.75 51.49
N ARG A 592 -26.90 0.35 51.78
CA ARG A 592 -27.38 1.56 52.47
C ARG A 592 -27.68 2.76 51.57
N PHE A 593 -27.22 2.73 50.31
CA PHE A 593 -27.40 3.81 49.35
C PHE A 593 -28.04 3.24 48.08
N GLY A 594 -29.30 3.60 47.78
CA GLY A 594 -30.03 3.14 46.59
C GLY A 594 -29.94 1.62 46.34
N GLU A 595 -30.34 1.17 45.16
CA GLU A 595 -29.87 -0.15 44.69
C GLU A 595 -28.36 -0.06 44.40
N ASN A 596 -27.57 -1.02 44.92
CA ASN A 596 -26.14 -1.19 44.60
C ASN A 596 -25.15 -0.09 45.06
N GLY A 597 -25.46 0.73 46.08
CA GLY A 597 -24.51 1.71 46.62
C GLY A 597 -24.58 3.10 45.99
N VAL A 598 -25.68 3.42 45.31
CA VAL A 598 -25.94 4.71 44.65
C VAL A 598 -26.40 5.77 45.67
N PHE A 599 -25.68 6.89 45.76
CA PHE A 599 -26.13 8.06 46.53
C PHE A 599 -27.46 8.60 45.97
N ALA A 600 -28.54 8.45 46.74
CA ALA A 600 -29.92 8.59 46.29
C ALA A 600 -30.31 9.98 45.73
N GLU A 601 -29.56 11.04 46.03
CA GLU A 601 -29.81 12.39 45.49
C GLU A 601 -28.98 12.73 44.23
N THR A 602 -27.92 11.97 43.93
CA THR A 602 -27.03 12.28 42.78
C THR A 602 -27.25 11.40 41.57
N GLY A 603 -27.67 10.14 41.76
CA GLY A 603 -27.78 9.14 40.70
C GLY A 603 -26.41 8.75 40.13
N THR A 604 -26.10 7.44 40.15
CA THR A 604 -24.92 6.81 39.51
C THR A 604 -23.53 7.27 40.00
N VAL A 605 -23.38 7.68 41.26
CA VAL A 605 -22.06 7.82 41.90
C VAL A 605 -21.75 6.54 42.68
N ASN A 606 -20.67 5.83 42.31
CA ASN A 606 -20.24 4.59 42.96
C ASN A 606 -18.91 4.82 43.72
N VAL A 607 -18.80 4.25 44.92
CA VAL A 607 -17.50 4.06 45.59
C VAL A 607 -16.83 2.84 44.97
N THR A 608 -15.84 3.07 44.12
CA THR A 608 -15.19 2.02 43.31
C THR A 608 -14.08 1.32 44.09
N THR A 609 -13.37 2.05 44.95
CA THR A 609 -12.33 1.50 45.83
C THR A 609 -12.51 2.05 47.25
N TYR A 610 -12.42 1.16 48.23
CA TYR A 610 -12.40 1.50 49.65
C TYR A 610 -11.23 0.77 50.30
N ASP A 611 -10.22 1.51 50.75
CA ASP A 611 -9.08 0.97 51.48
C ASP A 611 -9.07 1.49 52.93
N LEU A 612 -9.22 0.56 53.88
CA LEU A 612 -9.09 0.82 55.31
C LEU A 612 -7.75 0.28 55.79
N TYR A 613 -6.87 1.18 56.20
CA TYR A 613 -5.62 0.80 56.84
C TYR A 613 -5.81 0.90 58.35
N ASN A 614 -5.70 -0.23 59.04
CA ASN A 614 -5.83 -0.36 60.51
C ASN A 614 -4.53 -0.75 61.23
N ASN A 615 -3.49 -1.16 60.49
CA ASN A 615 -2.26 -1.74 61.05
C ASN A 615 -1.04 -0.89 60.72
N ASN A 616 -0.22 -0.58 61.74
CA ASN A 616 0.81 0.46 61.67
C ASN A 616 2.23 -0.12 61.47
N THR A 617 2.42 -0.95 60.45
CA THR A 617 3.74 -1.45 60.06
C THR A 617 4.42 -0.51 59.05
N GLU A 618 5.75 -0.45 59.06
CA GLU A 618 6.51 0.40 58.13
C GLU A 618 6.26 0.05 56.66
N LEU A 619 6.11 -1.25 56.34
CA LEU A 619 5.78 -1.71 54.99
C LEU A 619 4.42 -1.18 54.52
N ILE A 620 3.42 -1.18 55.41
CA ILE A 620 2.08 -0.66 55.11
C ILE A 620 2.14 0.86 54.91
N ARG A 621 2.85 1.60 55.77
CA ARG A 621 2.99 3.06 55.64
C ARG A 621 3.66 3.48 54.34
N ASN A 622 4.71 2.77 53.92
CA ASN A 622 5.37 3.01 52.63
C ASN A 622 4.43 2.74 51.44
N THR A 623 3.59 1.71 51.54
CA THR A 623 2.58 1.39 50.51
C THR A 623 1.52 2.50 50.42
N ILE A 624 1.00 2.96 51.56
CA ILE A 624 0.04 4.07 51.63
C ILE A 624 0.61 5.33 50.97
N ALA A 625 1.84 5.73 51.35
CA ALA A 625 2.46 6.93 50.80
C ALA A 625 2.74 6.81 49.30
N LYS A 626 3.01 5.61 48.78
CA LYS A 626 3.14 5.34 47.35
C LYS A 626 1.80 5.45 46.63
N ASP A 627 0.75 4.86 47.18
CA ASP A 627 -0.60 4.87 46.58
C ASP A 627 -1.20 6.28 46.54
N ILE A 628 -0.97 7.11 47.57
CA ILE A 628 -1.37 8.53 47.60
C ILE A 628 -0.66 9.29 46.47
N ARG A 629 0.66 9.15 46.33
CA ARG A 629 1.44 9.84 45.27
C ARG A 629 1.09 9.34 43.87
N ALA A 630 0.66 8.08 43.75
CA ALA A 630 0.14 7.51 42.52
C ALA A 630 -1.30 7.96 42.21
N LYS A 631 -1.91 8.82 43.04
CA LYS A 631 -3.27 9.36 42.90
C LYS A 631 -4.34 8.27 42.86
N LYS A 632 -4.14 7.18 43.61
CA LYS A 632 -5.10 6.07 43.69
C LYS A 632 -6.43 6.49 44.33
N TYR A 633 -6.41 7.46 45.24
CA TYR A 633 -7.57 7.91 46.01
C TYR A 633 -7.92 9.36 45.70
N ASN A 634 -9.21 9.68 45.65
CA ASN A 634 -9.72 11.04 45.45
C ASN A 634 -10.53 11.55 46.67
N PHE A 635 -10.69 10.71 47.70
CA PHE A 635 -11.07 11.09 49.06
C PHE A 635 -10.13 10.42 50.07
N ILE A 636 -9.52 11.19 50.96
CA ILE A 636 -8.68 10.69 52.04
C ILE A 636 -9.20 11.22 53.37
N MET A 637 -9.24 10.36 54.39
CA MET A 637 -9.67 10.77 55.72
C MET A 637 -8.83 10.13 56.84
N THR A 638 -8.47 10.94 57.84
CA THR A 638 -7.87 10.46 59.09
C THR A 638 -8.96 10.29 60.15
N ILE A 639 -8.84 9.27 60.99
CA ILE A 639 -9.86 8.93 61.99
C ILE A 639 -9.31 9.18 63.40
N GLY A 640 -9.55 10.39 63.92
CA GLY A 640 -9.23 10.79 65.30
C GLY A 640 -7.76 10.65 65.67
N GLU A 641 -7.48 10.44 66.96
CA GLU A 641 -6.11 10.22 67.47
C GLU A 641 -5.42 9.00 66.86
N TYR A 642 -6.14 7.90 66.64
CA TYR A 642 -5.56 6.68 66.11
C TYR A 642 -5.10 6.83 64.66
N GLY A 643 -5.86 7.56 63.83
CA GLY A 643 -5.45 7.88 62.46
C GLY A 643 -4.20 8.75 62.44
N ILE A 644 -4.14 9.77 63.29
CA ILE A 644 -2.98 10.67 63.38
C ILE A 644 -1.72 9.96 63.89
N ARG A 645 -1.84 9.01 64.83
CA ARG A 645 -0.72 8.19 65.33
C ARG A 645 -0.07 7.30 64.27
N ALA A 646 -0.77 7.00 63.17
CA ALA A 646 -0.29 6.16 62.08
C ALA A 646 0.51 6.91 61.01
N ILE A 647 0.52 8.24 61.07
CA ILE A 647 1.12 9.07 60.03
C ILE A 647 2.58 9.33 60.39
N ASP A 648 3.50 8.90 59.53
CA ASP A 648 4.91 9.27 59.59
C ASP A 648 5.22 10.43 58.63
N LYS A 649 6.49 10.83 58.56
CA LYS A 649 6.94 11.88 57.64
C LYS A 649 6.59 11.58 56.17
N ASN A 650 6.64 10.32 55.75
CA ASN A 650 6.48 9.96 54.35
C ASN A 650 5.01 10.07 53.91
N ILE A 651 4.08 9.64 54.77
CA ILE A 651 2.65 9.85 54.58
C ILE A 651 2.31 11.35 54.71
N THR A 652 2.92 12.06 55.65
CA THR A 652 2.73 13.52 55.83
C THR A 652 3.05 14.29 54.56
N ASP A 653 4.20 14.02 53.94
CA ASP A 653 4.59 14.69 52.71
C ASP A 653 3.63 14.32 51.55
N ALA A 654 3.22 13.05 51.45
CA ALA A 654 2.25 12.62 50.45
C ALA A 654 0.86 13.30 50.60
N LEU A 655 0.34 13.42 51.83
CA LEU A 655 -0.92 14.11 52.11
C LEU A 655 -0.84 15.63 51.86
N TYR A 656 0.32 16.22 52.13
CA TYR A 656 0.56 17.63 51.81
C TYR A 656 0.52 17.86 50.30
N ASP A 657 1.29 17.08 49.54
CA ASP A 657 1.34 17.15 48.07
C ASP A 657 -0.05 16.93 47.47
N TYR A 658 -0.76 15.89 47.94
CA TYR A 658 -2.14 15.59 47.56
C TYR A 658 -3.08 16.80 47.72
N THR A 659 -2.94 17.53 48.83
CA THR A 659 -3.80 18.67 49.14
C THR A 659 -3.45 19.89 48.31
N ILE A 660 -2.16 20.25 48.19
CA ILE A 660 -1.73 21.45 47.44
C ILE A 660 -1.92 21.29 45.93
N ASN A 661 -1.78 20.06 45.40
CA ASN A 661 -2.04 19.74 44.00
C ASN A 661 -3.53 19.63 43.70
N ASN A 662 -4.38 19.73 44.73
CA ASN A 662 -5.82 19.54 44.63
C ASN A 662 -6.17 18.18 44.00
N ASP A 663 -5.49 17.11 44.39
CA ASP A 663 -5.68 15.76 43.83
C ASP A 663 -6.98 15.10 44.31
N GLY A 664 -7.61 15.61 45.37
CA GLY A 664 -8.92 15.15 45.84
C GLY A 664 -9.41 15.93 47.07
N ILE A 665 -10.14 15.27 47.96
CA ILE A 665 -10.61 15.84 49.24
C ILE A 665 -9.84 15.19 50.38
N PHE A 666 -9.31 16.01 51.29
CA PHE A 666 -8.67 15.54 52.51
C PHE A 666 -9.48 15.98 53.73
N LEU A 667 -10.14 15.03 54.40
CA LEU A 667 -10.85 15.24 55.66
C LEU A 667 -9.98 14.78 56.83
N MET A 668 -9.35 15.74 57.49
CA MET A 668 -8.47 15.53 58.62
C MET A 668 -9.27 15.57 59.93
N LEU A 669 -9.64 14.39 60.45
CA LEU A 669 -10.12 14.32 61.83
C LEU A 669 -8.93 14.15 62.78
N THR A 670 -8.88 15.00 63.80
CA THR A 670 -7.83 15.04 64.82
C THR A 670 -8.47 15.01 66.20
N THR A 671 -7.73 14.70 67.27
CA THR A 671 -8.29 14.69 68.64
C THR A 671 -8.12 16.05 69.33
N PHE A 672 -8.94 16.36 70.33
CA PHE A 672 -8.83 17.58 71.14
C PHE A 672 -9.00 17.24 72.62
N TYR A 673 -8.04 17.68 73.43
CA TYR A 673 -8.09 17.51 74.87
C TYR A 673 -8.92 18.58 75.57
N HIS A 674 -9.93 18.13 76.32
CA HIS A 674 -10.75 18.99 77.14
C HIS A 674 -10.01 19.48 78.38
N TYR A 675 -9.96 20.80 78.58
CA TYR A 675 -9.51 21.43 79.83
C TYR A 675 -10.71 21.93 80.64
N ASN A 676 -10.72 21.64 81.95
CA ASN A 676 -11.77 22.08 82.87
C ASN A 676 -11.74 23.60 83.17
N ASN A 677 -10.74 24.34 82.65
CA ASN A 677 -10.52 25.77 82.89
C ASN A 677 -10.31 26.52 81.56
N ASN A 678 -10.43 27.85 81.58
CA ASN A 678 -10.03 28.67 80.44
C ASN A 678 -8.53 28.47 80.19
N VAL A 679 -8.15 27.89 79.05
CA VAL A 679 -6.76 27.60 78.70
C VAL A 679 -6.49 28.10 77.29
N THR A 680 -5.41 28.86 77.12
CA THR A 680 -4.88 29.20 75.78
C THR A 680 -3.57 28.44 75.58
N LYS A 681 -3.51 27.55 74.60
CA LYS A 681 -2.34 26.67 74.36
C LYS A 681 -2.17 26.38 72.87
N ASN A 682 -0.95 26.09 72.45
CA ASN A 682 -0.67 25.52 71.13
C ASN A 682 -1.43 24.18 70.96
N TYR A 683 -2.18 24.03 69.87
CA TYR A 683 -2.98 22.83 69.60
C TYR A 683 -2.14 21.56 69.55
N ILE A 684 -1.04 21.58 68.81
CA ILE A 684 -0.19 20.42 68.59
C ILE A 684 0.38 19.96 69.93
N ASP A 685 0.81 20.90 70.78
CA ASP A 685 1.33 20.55 72.11
C ASP A 685 0.23 20.01 73.03
N ALA A 686 -0.95 20.65 73.06
CA ALA A 686 -2.09 20.19 73.86
C ALA A 686 -2.53 18.77 73.47
N VAL A 687 -2.58 18.48 72.17
CA VAL A 687 -2.95 17.17 71.65
C VAL A 687 -1.84 16.15 71.85
N THR A 688 -0.57 16.54 71.66
CA THR A 688 0.57 15.67 71.93
C THR A 688 0.54 15.18 73.37
N GLU A 689 0.40 16.09 74.34
CA GLU A 689 0.37 15.74 75.76
C GLU A 689 -0.73 14.72 76.05
N TYR A 690 -1.91 14.93 75.46
CA TYR A 690 -3.01 14.00 75.59
C TYR A 690 -2.74 12.65 74.94
N ILE A 691 -2.26 12.62 73.69
CA ILE A 691 -1.98 11.35 73.00
C ILE A 691 -0.91 10.54 73.76
N ILE A 692 0.11 11.21 74.30
CA ILE A 692 1.12 10.57 75.17
C ILE A 692 0.46 10.00 76.43
N SER A 693 -0.50 10.69 77.02
CA SER A 693 -1.19 10.25 78.24
C SER A 693 -2.01 8.97 78.08
N ILE A 694 -2.40 8.62 76.85
CA ILE A 694 -3.23 7.44 76.54
C ILE A 694 -2.44 6.29 75.88
N GLY A 695 -1.16 6.48 75.55
CA GLY A 695 -0.29 5.41 75.04
C GLY A 695 0.87 5.86 74.16
N ALA A 696 1.57 4.88 73.54
CA ALA A 696 2.77 5.13 72.74
C ALA A 696 2.48 5.99 71.50
N PHE A 697 2.96 7.23 71.47
CA PHE A 697 2.87 8.13 70.33
C PHE A 697 4.11 8.00 69.45
N GLN A 698 3.96 7.50 68.23
CA GLN A 698 5.11 7.21 67.37
C GLN A 698 5.74 8.46 66.76
N SER A 699 4.94 9.49 66.46
CA SER A 699 5.35 10.63 65.64
C SER A 699 4.38 11.80 65.84
N LYS A 700 4.86 13.04 65.81
CA LYS A 700 4.02 14.26 65.75
C LYS A 700 3.64 14.62 64.31
N GLU A 701 4.16 13.91 63.32
CA GLU A 701 4.16 14.31 61.91
C GLU A 701 2.75 14.50 61.35
N GLY A 702 1.78 13.67 61.75
CA GLY A 702 0.38 13.84 61.40
C GLY A 702 -0.26 15.14 61.94
N LEU A 703 0.16 15.61 63.12
CA LEU A 703 -0.28 16.90 63.69
C LEU A 703 0.46 18.07 63.06
N GLU A 704 1.73 17.87 62.67
CA GLU A 704 2.54 18.88 62.00
C GLU A 704 1.97 19.30 60.63
N LEU A 705 1.12 18.48 60.00
CA LEU A 705 0.33 18.90 58.83
C LEU A 705 -0.45 20.18 59.09
N ILE A 706 -1.01 20.33 60.28
CA ILE A 706 -1.82 21.50 60.66
C ILE A 706 -0.96 22.75 60.65
N LYS A 707 0.24 22.66 61.23
CA LYS A 707 1.24 23.73 61.22
C LYS A 707 1.76 24.01 59.81
N LYS A 708 2.03 22.96 59.03
CA LYS A 708 2.52 23.04 57.65
C LYS A 708 1.53 23.78 56.74
N PHE A 709 0.23 23.47 56.82
CA PHE A 709 -0.81 24.21 56.11
C PHE A 709 -0.99 25.64 56.64
N ASN A 710 -0.75 25.86 57.93
CA ASN A 710 -0.75 27.19 58.54
C ASN A 710 0.58 27.97 58.33
N GLN A 711 1.29 27.76 57.22
CA GLN A 711 2.53 28.46 56.87
C GLN A 711 3.64 28.32 57.93
N GLY A 712 3.71 27.16 58.59
CA GLY A 712 4.67 26.89 59.66
C GLY A 712 4.36 27.60 60.98
N LYS A 713 3.26 28.35 61.07
CA LYS A 713 2.84 29.04 62.30
C LYS A 713 2.04 28.12 63.19
N ASP A 714 2.26 28.26 64.49
CA ASP A 714 1.49 27.54 65.49
C ASP A 714 0.00 27.91 65.43
N VAL A 715 -0.85 26.91 65.68
CA VAL A 715 -2.29 27.11 65.86
C VAL A 715 -2.56 27.19 67.35
N VAL A 716 -2.87 28.39 67.84
CA VAL A 716 -3.17 28.65 69.24
C VAL A 716 -4.66 28.47 69.47
N LEU A 717 -5.01 27.67 70.47
CA LEU A 717 -6.39 27.38 70.80
C LEU A 717 -6.73 27.89 72.18
N THR A 718 -7.87 28.55 72.27
CA THR A 718 -8.44 28.97 73.54
C THR A 718 -9.66 28.10 73.86
N ASN A 719 -9.53 27.27 74.88
CA ASN A 719 -10.65 26.60 75.53
C ASN A 719 -11.35 27.60 76.45
N TYR A 720 -12.67 27.72 76.32
CA TYR A 720 -13.52 28.54 77.19
C TYR A 720 -14.39 27.65 78.07
N ALA A 721 -14.04 27.57 79.35
CA ALA A 721 -14.68 26.71 80.33
C ALA A 721 -16.14 27.07 80.65
N THR A 722 -16.55 28.33 80.58
CA THR A 722 -17.84 28.73 81.19
C THR A 722 -18.82 29.45 80.26
N ASP A 723 -18.60 29.43 78.95
CA ASP A 723 -19.57 29.99 78.01
C ASP A 723 -20.81 29.08 77.99
N ARG A 724 -21.96 29.52 78.52
CA ARG A 724 -23.17 28.67 78.67
C ARG A 724 -24.23 28.96 77.60
N ASP A 725 -24.04 30.00 76.79
CA ASP A 725 -25.03 30.57 75.86
C ASP A 725 -24.60 30.51 74.38
N TYR A 726 -24.44 29.30 73.84
CA TYR A 726 -24.07 29.11 72.43
C TYR A 726 -25.27 29.26 71.50
N ASN A 727 -25.09 29.99 70.40
CA ASN A 727 -25.95 29.90 69.21
C ASN A 727 -25.07 29.47 68.05
N MET A 728 -25.23 28.22 67.61
CA MET A 728 -24.42 27.69 66.52
C MET A 728 -25.01 28.08 65.18
N THR A 729 -24.19 28.67 64.32
CA THR A 729 -24.53 28.86 62.90
C THR A 729 -23.85 27.76 62.11
N VAL A 730 -24.64 26.98 61.39
CA VAL A 730 -24.14 25.95 60.46
C VAL A 730 -24.06 26.53 59.06
N HIS A 731 -23.04 26.13 58.32
CA HIS A 731 -22.90 26.43 56.90
C HIS A 731 -24.04 25.78 56.12
N ASP A 732 -24.69 26.55 55.25
CA ASP A 732 -25.65 26.03 54.28
C ASP A 732 -24.90 25.30 53.17
N PHE A 733 -24.91 23.97 53.25
CA PHE A 733 -24.23 23.05 52.35
C PHE A 733 -24.65 23.20 50.87
N SER A 734 -25.76 23.89 50.57
CA SER A 734 -26.10 24.24 49.17
C SER A 734 -25.20 25.31 48.56
N ASN A 735 -24.34 25.98 49.35
CA ASN A 735 -23.37 26.97 48.89
C ASN A 735 -21.93 26.44 48.97
N PRO A 736 -20.94 27.05 48.28
CA PRO A 736 -19.54 26.66 48.44
C PRO A 736 -19.05 26.77 49.90
N LEU A 737 -18.31 25.75 50.38
CA LEU A 737 -17.68 25.67 51.72
C LEU A 737 -16.78 26.88 52.07
N THR A 738 -16.49 27.76 51.10
CA THR A 738 -15.67 28.97 51.26
C THR A 738 -16.46 30.21 51.66
N SER A 739 -17.80 30.18 51.63
CA SER A 739 -18.66 31.33 51.97
C SER A 739 -19.22 31.21 53.41
N VAL A 740 -19.20 32.31 54.20
CA VAL A 740 -19.92 32.34 55.50
C VAL A 740 -21.32 32.89 55.23
N LYS A 741 -22.38 32.17 55.62
CA LYS A 741 -23.76 32.68 55.56
C LYS A 741 -24.46 32.57 56.91
N LYS A 742 -25.42 33.48 57.12
CA LYS A 742 -26.40 33.44 58.22
C LYS A 742 -27.59 32.61 57.76
N GLY A 743 -27.93 31.56 58.50
CA GLY A 743 -29.16 30.81 58.25
C GLY A 743 -29.00 29.32 58.45
N TYR A 744 -28.95 28.91 59.71
CA TYR A 744 -29.57 27.74 60.36
C TYR A 744 -29.20 27.98 61.83
N GLU A 745 -30.10 28.62 62.59
CA GLU A 745 -29.90 28.78 64.03
C GLU A 745 -30.40 27.49 64.69
N TYR A 746 -29.52 26.74 65.36
CA TYR A 746 -29.99 25.72 66.30
C TYR A 746 -30.61 26.44 67.51
N HIS A 747 -31.92 26.27 67.73
CA HIS A 747 -32.70 26.99 68.73
C HIS A 747 -32.22 26.77 70.17
N ARG A 748 -32.32 27.83 70.99
CA ARG A 748 -32.20 27.80 72.46
C ARG A 748 -33.48 27.21 73.06
N LEU A 749 -33.41 26.04 73.71
CA LEU A 749 -34.51 25.54 74.56
C LEU A 749 -34.30 26.02 76.01
N SER A 750 -35.10 26.99 76.43
CA SER A 750 -35.18 27.43 77.82
C SER A 750 -35.81 26.35 78.69
N GLY A 751 -35.09 25.91 79.73
CA GLY A 751 -35.65 25.13 80.84
C GLY A 751 -35.42 23.62 80.71
N THR A 752 -34.25 23.18 81.18
CA THR A 752 -33.93 21.78 81.54
C THR A 752 -34.10 20.72 80.44
N LYS A 753 -33.19 20.72 79.46
CA LYS A 753 -32.44 19.58 78.87
C LYS A 753 -31.75 20.02 77.57
N TYR A 754 -30.49 19.64 77.38
CA TYR A 754 -29.55 20.18 76.36
C TYR A 754 -29.56 19.35 75.07
N LYS A 755 -29.33 19.99 73.90
CA LYS A 755 -28.57 19.41 72.76
C LYS A 755 -27.98 20.49 71.84
N ASN A 756 -26.66 20.51 71.64
CA ASN A 756 -25.97 21.26 70.57
C ASN A 756 -25.10 20.31 69.74
N ILE A 757 -24.56 20.77 68.61
CA ILE A 757 -23.50 20.09 67.86
C ILE A 757 -22.22 20.13 68.72
N HIS A 758 -22.10 19.18 69.65
CA HIS A 758 -20.85 18.86 70.35
C HIS A 758 -20.50 17.43 69.98
N TRP A 759 -19.22 17.14 69.72
CA TRP A 759 -18.70 15.80 69.40
C TRP A 759 -18.73 14.83 70.62
N TYR A 760 -19.79 14.92 71.41
CA TYR A 760 -20.12 14.26 72.67
C TYR A 760 -19.37 14.75 73.91
N TYR A 761 -20.13 15.02 74.97
CA TYR A 761 -19.63 15.45 76.28
C TYR A 761 -20.58 15.01 77.41
N ALA A 762 -20.03 14.58 78.55
CA ALA A 762 -20.80 14.16 79.73
C ALA A 762 -21.50 15.36 80.42
N PRO A 763 -22.79 15.29 80.79
CA PRO A 763 -23.57 16.43 81.31
C PRO A 763 -22.98 17.17 82.52
N ASP A 764 -22.04 16.55 83.22
CA ASP A 764 -21.56 16.83 84.56
C ASP A 764 -20.36 17.79 84.63
N ILE A 765 -19.85 18.26 83.50
CA ILE A 765 -18.66 19.09 83.46
C ILE A 765 -18.99 20.34 82.58
N GLY A 766 -18.97 21.54 83.14
CA GLY A 766 -19.73 22.70 82.63
C GLY A 766 -19.24 23.38 81.33
N ASN A 767 -18.36 22.76 80.55
CA ASN A 767 -17.51 23.43 79.56
C ASN A 767 -17.76 22.93 78.13
N ARG A 768 -17.75 23.83 77.13
CA ARG A 768 -18.04 23.46 75.74
C ARG A 768 -16.89 23.79 74.78
N LEU A 769 -16.76 22.98 73.73
CA LEU A 769 -15.68 23.03 72.75
C LEU A 769 -15.88 24.20 71.77
N THR A 770 -14.92 25.12 71.69
CA THR A 770 -14.77 26.06 70.56
C THR A 770 -13.29 26.38 70.37
N LEU A 771 -12.86 26.53 69.11
CA LEU A 771 -11.49 26.87 68.76
C LEU A 771 -11.45 28.20 68.02
N ASN A 772 -10.64 29.16 68.50
CA ASN A 772 -10.40 30.40 67.78
C ASN A 772 -9.40 30.15 66.65
N ALA A 773 -9.82 30.38 65.41
CA ALA A 773 -8.96 30.28 64.22
C ALA A 773 -8.56 31.66 63.65
N GLU A 774 -8.84 32.74 64.38
CA GLU A 774 -8.41 34.09 64.02
C GLU A 774 -6.89 34.14 63.77
N GLY A 775 -6.49 34.77 62.66
CA GLY A 775 -5.08 34.86 62.26
C GLY A 775 -4.47 33.57 61.68
N THR A 776 -5.23 32.47 61.61
CA THR A 776 -4.79 31.21 60.97
C THR A 776 -5.26 31.11 59.51
N ARG A 777 -4.69 30.15 58.75
CA ARG A 777 -5.19 29.78 57.41
C ARG A 777 -6.45 28.91 57.44
N TYR A 778 -6.96 28.58 58.62
CA TYR A 778 -8.20 27.84 58.80
C TYR A 778 -9.37 28.80 58.97
N LYS A 779 -10.50 28.42 58.38
CA LYS A 779 -11.75 29.18 58.41
C LYS A 779 -12.84 28.27 58.96
N ALA A 780 -13.51 28.71 60.02
CA ALA A 780 -14.56 27.94 60.64
C ALA A 780 -15.80 27.82 59.74
N ILE A 781 -16.32 26.60 59.61
CA ILE A 781 -17.56 26.21 58.92
C ILE A 781 -18.73 26.17 59.92
N VAL A 782 -18.46 25.70 61.14
CA VAL A 782 -19.43 25.64 62.25
C VAL A 782 -18.95 26.58 63.35
N THR A 783 -19.72 27.61 63.69
CA THR A 783 -19.29 28.72 64.58
C THR A 783 -20.30 29.08 65.66
N ASP A 784 -19.84 29.76 66.73
CA ASP A 784 -20.69 30.42 67.74
C ASP A 784 -20.93 31.92 67.45
N ARG A 785 -22.00 32.50 67.98
CA ARG A 785 -22.46 33.88 67.69
C ARG A 785 -21.39 34.96 67.99
N LYS A 786 -21.45 36.02 67.16
CA LYS A 786 -20.78 37.33 67.23
C LYS A 786 -19.26 37.35 66.94
N LYS A 787 -18.93 37.93 65.77
CA LYS A 787 -17.69 38.65 65.36
C LYS A 787 -16.31 37.98 65.55
N LEU A 788 -16.20 36.79 66.12
CA LEU A 788 -14.94 36.06 66.28
C LEU A 788 -14.94 34.79 65.41
N ASP A 789 -13.81 34.45 64.79
CA ASP A 789 -13.60 33.25 63.96
C ASP A 789 -13.48 31.98 64.85
N ARG A 790 -14.49 31.72 65.70
CA ARG A 790 -14.55 30.56 66.61
C ARG A 790 -15.34 29.42 65.99
N GLY A 791 -14.79 28.21 65.93
CA GLY A 791 -15.52 27.06 65.37
C GLY A 791 -15.06 25.66 65.76
N LEU A 792 -15.75 24.67 65.18
CA LEU A 792 -15.58 23.22 65.44
C LEU A 792 -15.20 22.38 64.23
N VAL A 793 -15.46 22.90 63.03
CA VAL A 793 -15.08 22.30 61.75
C VAL A 793 -14.51 23.44 60.92
N PHE A 794 -13.40 23.19 60.26
CA PHE A 794 -12.64 24.19 59.53
C PHE A 794 -12.43 23.77 58.08
N THR A 795 -12.48 24.73 57.17
CA THR A 795 -11.92 24.61 55.82
C THR A 795 -10.64 25.44 55.73
N HIS A 796 -9.74 25.12 54.81
CA HIS A 796 -8.55 25.93 54.58
C HIS A 796 -8.83 27.07 53.59
N ARG A 797 -8.25 28.26 53.85
CA ARG A 797 -8.45 29.46 53.03
C ARG A 797 -7.91 29.33 51.60
N ASP A 798 -6.79 28.61 51.42
CA ASP A 798 -6.17 28.37 50.09
C ASP A 798 -6.53 27.02 49.48
N TYR A 799 -6.95 26.07 50.32
CA TYR A 799 -7.13 24.67 49.93
C TYR A 799 -8.55 24.24 50.35
N PRO A 800 -9.59 24.65 49.62
CA PRO A 800 -10.99 24.49 50.05
C PRO A 800 -11.47 23.03 50.16
N ASN A 801 -10.66 22.07 49.67
CA ASN A 801 -10.89 20.63 49.79
C ASN A 801 -10.12 19.99 50.97
N LEU A 802 -9.43 20.81 51.77
CA LEU A 802 -8.92 20.43 53.08
C LEU A 802 -9.96 20.80 54.14
N ILE A 803 -10.53 19.78 54.78
CA ILE A 803 -11.45 19.94 55.91
C ILE A 803 -10.73 19.44 57.16
N TRP A 804 -10.69 20.25 58.21
CA TRP A 804 -10.08 19.90 59.48
C TRP A 804 -11.14 19.96 60.58
N ALA A 805 -11.33 18.85 61.30
CA ALA A 805 -12.31 18.74 62.37
C ALA A 805 -11.67 18.11 63.62
N PRO A 806 -11.37 18.92 64.65
CA PRO A 806 -10.92 18.42 65.94
C PRO A 806 -12.11 17.85 66.74
N VAL A 807 -12.02 16.56 67.07
CA VAL A 807 -13.04 15.79 67.81
C VAL A 807 -12.60 15.53 69.26
N GLY A 808 -13.55 15.42 70.19
CA GLY A 808 -13.26 15.34 71.64
C GLY A 808 -12.64 14.01 72.10
N SER A 809 -11.87 14.06 73.20
CA SER A 809 -10.87 13.05 73.54
C SER A 809 -11.22 12.08 74.69
N SER A 810 -12.18 11.16 74.56
CA SER A 810 -12.16 10.00 75.50
C SER A 810 -13.00 8.77 75.17
N TRP A 811 -13.97 8.80 74.24
CA TRP A 811 -14.79 7.60 73.98
C TRP A 811 -15.26 7.45 72.52
N PHE A 812 -14.74 8.27 71.61
CA PHE A 812 -15.28 8.43 70.25
C PHE A 812 -14.17 8.50 69.20
N SER A 813 -14.23 7.62 68.20
CA SER A 813 -13.22 7.54 67.15
C SER A 813 -13.50 8.45 65.94
N GLY A 814 -14.55 9.27 65.93
CA GLY A 814 -14.85 10.13 64.79
C GLY A 814 -16.12 10.98 64.93
N LEU A 815 -16.68 11.42 63.80
CA LEU A 815 -17.87 12.29 63.73
C LEU A 815 -19.17 11.54 64.09
N LEU A 816 -19.19 10.21 63.96
CA LEU A 816 -20.34 9.36 64.25
C LEU A 816 -20.12 8.61 65.59
N ASN A 817 -21.11 8.68 66.51
CA ASN A 817 -21.02 8.08 67.85
C ASN A 817 -21.39 6.59 67.86
N LYS A 818 -20.67 5.75 68.62
CA LYS A 818 -20.97 4.32 68.91
C LYS A 818 -22.42 4.06 69.36
N ASN A 819 -23.06 5.02 70.03
CA ASN A 819 -24.44 4.98 70.52
C ASN A 819 -25.41 5.87 69.73
N GLY A 820 -24.95 6.53 68.66
CA GLY A 820 -25.85 7.13 67.69
C GLY A 820 -26.56 5.97 67.01
N GLN A 821 -27.74 5.59 67.50
CA GLN A 821 -28.50 4.54 66.85
C GLN A 821 -28.85 5.06 65.47
N ALA A 822 -28.32 4.40 64.45
CA ALA A 822 -28.93 4.46 63.15
C ALA A 822 -30.23 3.65 63.22
N ASP A 823 -31.22 3.97 62.41
CA ASP A 823 -32.39 3.10 62.28
C ASP A 823 -31.92 1.68 61.94
N ASP A 824 -32.27 0.68 62.76
CA ASP A 824 -31.81 -0.70 62.61
C ASP A 824 -32.28 -1.33 61.27
N LYS A 825 -33.29 -0.78 60.61
CA LYS A 825 -33.76 -1.22 59.28
C LYS A 825 -33.03 -0.55 58.11
N THR A 826 -32.67 0.73 58.25
CA THR A 826 -32.15 1.53 57.12
C THR A 826 -30.67 1.89 57.26
N GLY A 827 -30.15 1.89 58.49
CA GLY A 827 -28.81 2.36 58.80
C GLY A 827 -28.63 3.87 58.66
N GLU A 828 -29.71 4.64 58.48
CA GLU A 828 -29.65 6.10 58.41
C GLU A 828 -29.37 6.72 59.79
N PRO A 829 -28.45 7.70 59.88
CA PRO A 829 -28.38 8.58 61.03
C PRO A 829 -29.70 9.37 61.09
N TYR A 830 -30.51 9.22 62.15
CA TYR A 830 -31.88 9.77 62.23
C TYR A 830 -31.98 11.19 61.64
N LYS A 831 -32.79 11.36 60.58
CA LYS A 831 -33.02 12.67 59.95
C LYS A 831 -33.96 13.55 60.81
N GLU A 832 -34.89 12.92 61.53
CA GLU A 832 -35.77 13.51 62.56
C GLU A 832 -36.12 12.45 63.62
N ASP A 833 -36.26 12.84 64.90
CA ASP A 833 -36.71 11.96 66.00
C ASP A 833 -38.12 11.46 65.74
N TYR A 834 -38.26 10.27 65.16
CA TYR A 834 -39.58 9.78 64.78
C TYR A 834 -40.31 9.03 65.90
N ASN A 835 -39.77 8.79 67.11
CA ASN A 835 -40.52 7.96 68.08
C ASN A 835 -40.21 8.14 69.56
N GLY A 836 -39.36 9.09 70.01
CA GLY A 836 -39.20 9.39 71.44
C GLY A 836 -38.77 8.20 72.31
N ARG A 837 -38.15 7.17 71.73
CA ARG A 837 -37.75 5.92 72.40
C ARG A 837 -36.24 5.76 72.63
N ILE A 838 -35.44 6.72 72.19
CA ILE A 838 -34.00 6.77 72.48
C ILE A 838 -33.77 8.00 73.36
N PRO A 839 -32.96 7.91 74.44
CA PRO A 839 -32.59 9.08 75.23
C PRO A 839 -32.08 10.19 74.30
N ILE A 840 -32.65 11.36 74.46
CA ILE A 840 -32.49 12.59 73.66
C ILE A 840 -31.06 13.19 73.85
N GLU A 841 -29.99 12.40 73.96
CA GLU A 841 -28.66 12.89 74.41
C GLU A 841 -27.54 12.87 73.33
N THR A 842 -27.78 12.41 72.08
CA THR A 842 -26.68 12.06 71.13
C THR A 842 -26.74 12.63 69.69
N ASP A 843 -27.42 13.74 69.42
CA ASP A 843 -27.78 14.15 68.03
C ASP A 843 -26.68 14.90 67.22
N THR A 844 -25.60 14.20 66.82
CA THR A 844 -24.57 14.71 65.88
C THR A 844 -24.71 14.17 64.44
N ALA A 845 -25.63 13.22 64.26
CA ALA A 845 -25.82 12.38 63.07
C ALA A 845 -26.23 13.15 61.78
N PRO A 846 -27.21 14.06 61.82
CA PRO A 846 -27.65 14.78 60.61
C PRO A 846 -26.55 15.67 59.99
N PHE A 847 -25.78 16.36 60.84
CA PHE A 847 -24.71 17.25 60.39
C PHE A 847 -23.59 16.47 59.68
N ALA A 848 -23.11 15.37 60.30
CA ALA A 848 -22.07 14.54 59.71
C ALA A 848 -22.50 13.94 58.37
N THR A 849 -23.78 13.52 58.27
CA THR A 849 -24.36 12.99 57.03
C THR A 849 -24.38 14.05 55.92
N ASN A 850 -24.88 15.26 56.21
CA ASN A 850 -24.94 16.35 55.24
C ASN A 850 -23.54 16.79 54.79
N LEU A 851 -22.57 16.84 55.71
CA LEU A 851 -21.18 17.12 55.39
C LEU A 851 -20.61 16.07 54.43
N TYR A 852 -20.82 14.78 54.68
CA TYR A 852 -20.35 13.73 53.78
C TYR A 852 -21.04 13.78 52.41
N ILE A 853 -22.36 13.99 52.35
CA ILE A 853 -23.09 14.13 51.08
C ILE A 853 -22.52 15.28 50.24
N GLU A 854 -22.26 16.44 50.85
CA GLU A 854 -21.68 17.59 50.14
C GLU A 854 -20.26 17.30 49.63
N LEU A 855 -19.40 16.69 50.46
CA LEU A 855 -18.03 16.35 50.04
C LEU A 855 -18.02 15.32 48.91
N ILE A 856 -18.88 14.31 48.99
CA ILE A 856 -19.05 13.30 47.95
C ILE A 856 -19.61 13.91 46.66
N SER A 857 -20.56 14.84 46.75
CA SER A 857 -21.12 15.54 45.60
C SER A 857 -20.08 16.45 44.93
N ARG A 858 -19.24 17.14 45.71
CA ARG A 858 -18.09 17.88 45.18
C ARG A 858 -17.11 16.98 44.45
N LEU A 859 -16.80 15.83 45.03
CA LEU A 859 -15.86 14.87 44.47
C LEU A 859 -16.36 14.29 43.15
N ALA A 860 -17.66 13.96 43.09
CA ALA A 860 -18.32 13.46 41.89
C ALA A 860 -18.23 14.45 40.71
N ASN A 861 -18.30 15.75 40.99
CA ASN A 861 -18.26 16.84 40.01
C ASN A 861 -16.83 17.32 39.64
N LYS A 862 -15.84 17.01 40.48
CA LYS A 862 -14.44 17.33 40.25
C LYS A 862 -13.86 16.40 39.19
#